data_AF-A0A956D7N6-F1
#
_entry.id   AF-A0A956D7N6-F1
#
_cell.length_a   1.000
_cell.length_b   1.000
_cell.length_c   1.000
_cell.angle_alpha   90.00
_cell.angle_beta   90.00
_cell.angle_gamma   90.00
#
_symmetry.space_group_name_H-M   'P 1'
#
loop_
_entity.id
_entity.type
_entity.pdbx_description
1 polymer ?
#
loop_
_entity_poly.entity_id
_entity_poly.type
_entity_poly.pdbx_seq_one_letter_code
_entity_poly.pdbx_strand_id
1 'polypeptide(L)'
;MELKKLADELAVPVVEIKNFLRRRFPAEKLRLSNAGVALTREEVSAVREAHEKSELVRDRGDVDVEPEEEPEDAKVTCDDLASLPAAGIDVDPSVARDRGRHAVFVHQELLDWLDAPKTPIELRKVATRRVQELMAHGHATRLKGARGKNAGWLRTPLGGNGGNQYYLWFANYGEPVRAHREQSLALFESAPVSARFLRMARHHDETSAPLDVGVFDDYVQLRAQELLTESCGLSSPLVPVQRAVVEDDKRVRVLEGRPGAGKTTSLLASVARLSGRALYLTWSAELADQAREWLNVHAPEGLELEVWTFRELVRRVDPARPLPEAPPLASAVRDLAEHVDKFLHRGTWRLREEVRGEALFAELHAHLLGAALPVAFDGRRACSRPRLADADYQQLRGSLGELAVRDAIRAYDKLDAETCARLFSTTYAAFDRALSLQREEIALDPDVFAFDWVLVDEVQDLTLIEQWLLVDVVARSGRIRNVKPGFLVAGDEAQTVRPTAFEFGSLSRLVAERLDAHTERETHKLEENLRSPETIAKLVENVEQILYRGLPKRARPRGSRTNSPADVTVGRVMQVDTTEEAALHDVLTTFKSLAGDAALVVPTALIPEHLKDFATELGVTLWTSESIKGLEFRTVGVLDVPEVIAHIDHLLSDTKARALSLEIARTTIDRFLVALSRATETVVLIGAGWSERTNRLDELFSRDDSSRRVEGEEEGPPEGHLGFVDAAELQVILDLDAADAVARVGALIQSSEQLVARGQHMDAVREAENARGLLGQSNRPGAAGKDLRRRTYLQLARATALWALTEPATPDVRGARLASAARAYSDAGEKDAGSLVTALKHVLAGPVEMGDSLL
;
A
#
# COMPACT_ATOMS: atom_id res chain seq x y z
N MET A 1 -59.72 29.03 23.35
CA MET A 1 -58.68 29.95 23.89
C MET A 1 -57.55 29.99 22.87
N GLU A 2 -56.93 31.13 22.59
CA GLU A 2 -55.85 31.17 21.60
C GLU A 2 -54.59 30.45 22.10
N LEU A 3 -53.93 29.71 21.22
CA LEU A 3 -52.73 28.93 21.51
C LEU A 3 -51.61 29.79 22.10
N LYS A 4 -51.34 30.96 21.52
CA LYS A 4 -50.35 31.91 22.06
C LYS A 4 -50.73 32.37 23.47
N LYS A 5 -52.00 32.71 23.70
CA LYS A 5 -52.49 33.13 25.02
C LYS A 5 -52.34 32.03 26.06
N LEU A 6 -52.54 30.76 25.69
CA LEU A 6 -52.29 29.62 26.58
C LEU A 6 -50.80 29.39 26.85
N ALA A 7 -49.95 29.56 25.84
CA ALA A 7 -48.50 29.46 25.97
C ALA A 7 -47.94 30.54 26.92
N ASP A 8 -48.38 31.79 26.74
CA ASP A 8 -48.02 32.91 27.59
C ASP A 8 -48.51 32.70 29.03
N GLU A 9 -49.74 32.19 29.21
CA GLU A 9 -50.31 31.92 30.54
C GLU A 9 -49.56 30.81 31.29
N LEU A 10 -49.10 29.77 30.58
CA LEU A 10 -48.39 28.64 31.18
C LEU A 10 -46.87 28.83 31.24
N ALA A 11 -46.34 29.94 30.70
CA ALA A 11 -44.91 30.14 30.50
C ALA A 11 -44.23 28.92 29.84
N VAL A 12 -44.80 28.44 28.73
CA VAL A 12 -44.30 27.30 27.94
C VAL A 12 -44.22 27.74 26.47
N PRO A 13 -43.14 27.43 25.73
CA PRO A 13 -43.05 27.78 24.33
C PRO A 13 -44.21 27.19 23.51
N VAL A 14 -44.76 28.00 22.59
CA VAL A 14 -45.85 27.57 21.68
C VAL A 14 -45.52 26.26 20.94
N VAL A 15 -44.24 26.03 20.63
CA VAL A 15 -43.76 24.82 19.93
C VAL A 15 -43.96 23.56 20.76
N GLU A 16 -43.74 23.62 22.08
CA GLU A 16 -43.92 22.47 22.98
C GLU A 16 -45.39 22.08 23.09
N ILE A 17 -46.28 23.07 23.22
CA ILE A 17 -47.73 22.83 23.22
C ILE A 17 -48.18 22.22 21.88
N LYS A 18 -47.63 22.68 20.74
CA LYS A 18 -47.92 22.11 19.42
C LYS A 18 -47.45 20.65 19.31
N ASN A 19 -46.25 20.35 19.79
CA ASN A 19 -45.68 19.00 19.75
C ASN A 19 -46.48 18.03 20.63
N PHE A 20 -46.88 18.47 21.83
CA PHE A 20 -47.75 17.70 22.71
C PHE A 20 -49.11 17.40 22.07
N LEU A 21 -49.79 18.44 21.55
CA LEU A 21 -51.11 18.28 20.90
C LEU A 21 -51.03 17.36 19.68
N ARG A 22 -49.95 17.42 18.88
CA ARG A 22 -49.70 16.52 17.74
C ARG A 22 -49.56 15.05 18.13
N ARG A 23 -48.98 14.77 19.30
CA ARG A 23 -48.82 13.40 19.81
C ARG A 23 -50.13 12.88 20.42
N ARG A 24 -50.88 13.75 21.09
CA ARG A 24 -52.05 13.36 21.90
C ARG A 24 -53.34 13.16 21.09
N PHE A 25 -53.48 13.85 19.95
CA PHE A 25 -54.67 13.80 19.10
C PHE A 25 -54.32 13.30 17.67
N PRO A 26 -54.76 12.09 17.27
CA PRO A 26 -54.54 11.55 15.93
C PRO A 26 -55.29 12.33 14.83
N ALA A 27 -54.73 12.32 13.62
CA ALA A 27 -55.05 13.22 12.51
C ALA A 27 -56.52 13.29 12.08
N GLU A 28 -57.13 14.46 12.24
CA GLU A 28 -58.00 15.08 11.23
C GLU A 28 -57.92 16.62 11.37
N LYS A 29 -57.19 17.26 10.44
CA LYS A 29 -56.97 18.71 10.27
C LYS A 29 -56.26 19.44 11.44
N LEU A 30 -54.94 19.25 11.52
CA LEU A 30 -54.01 20.08 12.30
C LEU A 30 -54.12 21.56 11.87
N ARG A 31 -54.96 22.31 12.57
CA ARG A 31 -55.09 23.77 12.45
C ARG A 31 -53.95 24.52 13.16
N LEU A 32 -52.90 23.85 13.65
CA LEU A 32 -51.84 24.44 14.48
C LEU A 32 -50.65 25.02 13.67
N SER A 33 -50.88 25.51 12.45
CA SER A 33 -49.83 26.17 11.66
C SER A 33 -49.36 27.47 12.32
N ASN A 34 -50.30 28.27 12.82
CA ASN A 34 -50.02 29.60 13.38
C ASN A 34 -50.29 29.69 14.89
N ALA A 35 -49.64 30.63 15.58
CA ALA A 35 -49.78 30.83 17.03
C ALA A 35 -51.14 31.43 17.43
N GLY A 36 -51.88 32.05 16.50
CA GLY A 36 -53.21 32.64 16.73
C GLY A 36 -54.38 31.66 16.60
N VAL A 37 -54.14 30.36 16.67
CA VAL A 37 -55.17 29.34 16.48
C VAL A 37 -55.96 29.16 17.78
N ALA A 38 -57.30 29.20 17.68
CA ALA A 38 -58.17 28.92 18.81
C ALA A 38 -58.24 27.42 19.09
N LEU A 39 -57.80 27.04 20.29
CA LEU A 39 -57.91 25.69 20.84
C LEU A 39 -59.31 25.44 21.39
N THR A 40 -59.79 24.20 21.21
CA THR A 40 -61.00 23.65 21.84
C THR A 40 -60.82 23.54 23.36
N ARG A 41 -61.93 23.40 24.10
CA ARG A 41 -61.87 23.22 25.56
C ARG A 41 -61.11 21.95 25.97
N GLU A 42 -61.22 20.89 25.18
CA GLU A 42 -60.54 19.61 25.42
C GLU A 42 -59.02 19.74 25.24
N GLU A 43 -58.56 20.40 24.16
CA GLU A 43 -57.14 20.66 23.94
C GLU A 43 -56.54 21.56 25.02
N VAL A 44 -57.26 22.61 25.45
CA VAL A 44 -56.81 23.48 26.55
C VAL A 44 -56.69 22.70 27.86
N SER A 45 -57.64 21.82 28.16
CA SER A 45 -57.61 21.00 29.37
C SER A 45 -56.43 20.03 29.36
N ALA A 46 -56.19 19.35 28.23
CA ALA A 46 -55.10 18.39 28.09
C ALA A 46 -53.72 19.05 28.24
N VAL A 47 -53.56 20.27 27.70
CA VAL A 47 -52.30 21.03 27.82
C VAL A 47 -52.06 21.49 29.26
N ARG A 48 -53.10 21.92 29.99
CA ARG A 48 -52.96 22.27 31.41
C ARG A 48 -52.61 21.07 32.28
N GLU A 49 -53.25 19.93 32.04
CA GLU A 49 -52.95 18.69 32.76
C GLU A 49 -51.50 18.24 32.50
N ALA A 50 -51.02 18.32 31.26
CA ALA A 50 -49.63 18.03 30.92
C ALA A 50 -48.64 19.02 31.54
N HIS A 51 -49.02 20.30 31.65
CA HIS A 51 -48.22 21.30 32.35
C HIS A 51 -48.14 21.03 33.86
N GLU A 52 -49.25 20.67 34.50
CA GLU A 52 -49.29 20.28 35.92
C GLU A 52 -48.43 19.03 36.18
N LYS A 53 -48.38 18.10 35.22
CA LYS A 53 -47.52 16.91 35.25
C LYS A 53 -46.07 17.16 34.86
N SER A 54 -45.68 18.42 34.58
CA SER A 54 -44.34 18.80 34.12
C SER A 54 -43.88 18.11 32.83
N GLU A 55 -44.82 17.71 31.98
CA GLU A 55 -44.56 17.09 30.66
C GLU A 55 -44.26 18.15 29.58
N LEU A 56 -44.47 19.44 29.88
CA LEU A 56 -44.22 20.57 29.01
C LEU A 56 -43.08 21.42 29.57
N VAL A 57 -42.00 21.59 28.80
CA VAL A 57 -40.81 22.35 29.20
C VAL A 57 -41.18 23.84 29.33
N ARG A 58 -40.96 24.43 30.51
CA ARG A 58 -41.21 25.86 30.75
C ARG A 58 -40.19 26.72 30.00
N ASP A 59 -40.65 27.87 29.53
CA ASP A 59 -39.84 28.93 28.97
C ASP A 59 -38.96 29.46 30.10
N ARG A 60 -37.64 29.26 30.01
CA ARG A 60 -36.66 29.74 30.99
C ARG A 60 -36.50 31.25 30.80
N GLY A 61 -37.46 32.02 31.30
CA GLY A 61 -37.30 33.44 31.55
C GLY A 61 -36.66 33.67 32.91
N ASP A 62 -35.49 34.32 32.91
CA ASP A 62 -34.81 35.01 34.01
C ASP A 62 -35.11 34.49 35.41
N VAL A 63 -34.47 33.38 35.77
CA VAL A 63 -34.15 33.07 37.16
C VAL A 63 -32.62 33.11 37.23
N ASP A 64 -32.09 33.94 38.13
CA ASP A 64 -30.70 33.96 38.58
C ASP A 64 -30.32 32.60 39.19
N VAL A 65 -30.21 31.60 38.34
CA VAL A 65 -29.43 30.39 38.58
C VAL A 65 -28.08 30.75 37.97
N GLU A 66 -27.05 30.89 38.82
CA GLU A 66 -25.68 30.92 38.33
C GLU A 66 -25.56 29.80 37.29
N PRO A 67 -25.12 30.11 36.05
CA PRO A 67 -25.07 29.09 35.02
C PRO A 67 -24.17 27.99 35.57
N GLU A 68 -24.72 26.78 35.73
CA GLU A 68 -23.89 25.61 35.51
C GLU A 68 -23.43 25.79 34.06
N GLU A 69 -22.23 26.34 33.92
CA GLU A 69 -21.50 26.41 32.66
C GLU A 69 -21.60 24.99 32.08
N GLU A 70 -22.34 24.83 30.97
CA GLU A 70 -22.10 23.69 30.10
C GLU A 70 -20.60 23.76 29.82
N PRO A 71 -19.80 22.78 30.29
CA PRO A 71 -18.36 22.92 30.25
C PRO A 71 -17.97 23.21 28.81
N GLU A 72 -17.26 24.33 28.58
CA GLU A 72 -16.78 24.65 27.25
C GLU A 72 -16.08 23.41 26.70
N ASP A 73 -16.52 22.94 25.53
CA ASP A 73 -15.91 21.78 24.88
C ASP A 73 -14.41 22.03 24.81
N ALA A 74 -13.62 21.17 25.47
CA ALA A 74 -12.18 21.29 25.48
C ALA A 74 -11.67 21.28 24.03
N LYS A 75 -10.97 22.35 23.64
CA LYS A 75 -10.47 22.55 22.26
C LYS A 75 -9.06 22.01 22.12
N VAL A 76 -8.66 21.75 20.88
CA VAL A 76 -7.24 21.55 20.57
C VAL A 76 -6.49 22.86 20.82
N THR A 77 -5.48 22.85 21.71
CA THR A 77 -4.62 24.00 22.00
C THR A 77 -3.14 23.60 22.04
N CYS A 78 -2.24 24.59 21.94
CA CYS A 78 -0.79 24.41 22.01
C CYS A 78 -0.13 25.34 23.04
N ASP A 79 -0.91 25.89 23.97
CA ASP A 79 -0.48 26.93 24.93
C ASP A 79 0.76 26.50 25.74
N ASP A 80 0.89 25.21 25.97
CA ASP A 80 1.97 24.52 26.65
C ASP A 80 3.30 24.43 25.89
N LEU A 81 3.28 24.55 24.57
CA LEU A 81 4.47 24.45 23.72
C LEU A 81 4.96 25.82 23.25
N ALA A 82 4.09 26.82 23.20
CA ALA A 82 4.35 28.11 22.54
C ALA A 82 5.63 28.81 23.03
N SER A 83 6.02 28.61 24.30
CA SER A 83 7.18 29.25 24.94
C SER A 83 8.47 28.41 24.93
N LEU A 84 8.43 27.17 24.43
CA LEU A 84 9.57 26.25 24.48
C LEU A 84 10.55 26.49 23.33
N PRO A 85 11.87 26.22 23.52
CA PRO A 85 12.84 26.22 22.44
C PRO A 85 12.64 25.02 21.50
N ALA A 86 12.98 25.15 20.22
CA ALA A 86 12.90 24.04 19.28
C ALA A 86 13.92 22.92 19.59
N ALA A 87 13.55 21.67 19.32
CA ALA A 87 14.47 20.54 19.37
C ALA A 87 15.65 20.74 18.40
N GLY A 88 16.85 20.33 18.82
CA GLY A 88 18.08 20.50 18.02
C GLY A 88 18.10 19.61 16.77
N ILE A 89 18.47 20.23 15.65
CA ILE A 89 18.84 19.60 14.36
C ILE A 89 20.31 19.94 14.12
N ASP A 90 21.02 19.12 13.34
CA ASP A 90 22.37 19.39 12.81
C ASP A 90 23.52 18.75 13.60
N VAL A 91 23.38 17.44 13.86
CA VAL A 91 24.52 16.60 14.23
C VAL A 91 25.38 16.35 12.99
N ASP A 92 26.70 16.44 13.14
CA ASP A 92 27.63 15.99 12.11
C ASP A 92 27.39 14.48 11.83
N PRO A 93 26.94 14.10 10.63
CA PRO A 93 26.69 12.70 10.29
C PRO A 93 27.96 11.83 10.35
N SER A 94 29.14 12.45 10.52
CA SER A 94 30.40 11.75 10.77
C SER A 94 30.47 11.07 12.15
N VAL A 95 29.47 11.13 13.02
CA VAL A 95 29.48 10.43 14.32
C VAL A 95 28.44 9.29 14.34
N ALA A 96 28.58 8.33 13.42
CA ALA A 96 27.73 7.14 13.37
C ALA A 96 28.18 6.06 14.37
N ARG A 97 27.25 5.21 14.81
CA ARG A 97 27.58 4.06 15.68
C ARG A 97 28.49 3.08 14.94
N ASP A 98 29.68 2.82 15.46
CA ASP A 98 30.58 1.75 14.96
C ASP A 98 30.19 0.38 15.54
N ARG A 99 28.92 -0.02 15.36
CA ARG A 99 28.32 -1.24 15.94
C ARG A 99 27.49 -2.03 14.94
N GLY A 100 27.96 -2.12 13.69
CA GLY A 100 27.34 -2.99 12.69
C GLY A 100 27.14 -4.42 13.24
N ARG A 101 25.92 -4.95 13.16
CA ARG A 101 25.63 -6.35 13.57
C ARG A 101 26.45 -7.34 12.74
N HIS A 102 26.70 -6.98 11.48
CA HIS A 102 27.52 -7.72 10.54
C HIS A 102 28.74 -6.91 10.12
N ALA A 103 29.92 -7.50 10.27
CA ALA A 103 31.15 -6.90 9.78
C ALA A 103 31.22 -7.05 8.26
N VAL A 104 31.32 -5.95 7.52
CA VAL A 104 31.38 -5.98 6.06
C VAL A 104 32.80 -5.70 5.61
N PHE A 105 33.39 -6.67 4.93
CA PHE A 105 34.74 -6.61 4.36
C PHE A 105 34.63 -6.50 2.85
N VAL A 106 35.30 -5.52 2.26
CA VAL A 106 35.26 -5.22 0.82
C VAL A 106 36.65 -5.41 0.25
N HIS A 107 36.75 -6.25 -0.78
CA HIS A 107 38.00 -6.51 -1.47
C HIS A 107 38.48 -5.27 -2.25
N GLN A 108 39.78 -5.01 -2.29
CA GLN A 108 40.37 -3.83 -2.93
C GLN A 108 39.94 -3.67 -4.40
N GLU A 109 39.94 -4.75 -5.19
CA GLU A 109 39.45 -4.71 -6.58
C GLU A 109 38.01 -4.18 -6.75
N LEU A 110 37.13 -4.41 -5.77
CA LEU A 110 35.78 -3.87 -5.80
C LEU A 110 35.78 -2.37 -5.51
N LEU A 111 36.59 -1.90 -4.56
CA LEU A 111 36.78 -0.47 -4.30
C LEU A 111 37.34 0.22 -5.55
N ASP A 112 38.37 -0.35 -6.16
CA ASP A 112 38.96 0.17 -7.39
C ASP A 112 37.94 0.21 -8.55
N TRP A 113 37.05 -0.78 -8.63
CA TRP A 113 35.95 -0.78 -9.60
C TRP A 113 34.93 0.32 -9.31
N LEU A 114 34.58 0.57 -8.05
CA LEU A 114 33.65 1.64 -7.66
C LEU A 114 34.25 3.03 -7.93
N ASP A 115 35.53 3.23 -7.61
CA ASP A 115 36.25 4.49 -7.82
C ASP A 115 36.58 4.80 -9.29
N ALA A 116 36.53 3.79 -10.16
CA ALA A 116 36.85 3.97 -11.56
C ALA A 116 35.91 5.01 -12.24
N PRO A 117 36.45 6.01 -12.97
CA PRO A 117 35.63 7.04 -13.63
C PRO A 117 34.60 6.49 -14.63
N LYS A 118 34.83 5.29 -15.16
CA LYS A 118 33.94 4.57 -16.09
C LYS A 118 32.72 3.95 -15.40
N THR A 119 32.75 3.81 -14.08
CA THR A 119 31.68 3.17 -13.31
C THR A 119 30.53 4.16 -13.12
N PRO A 120 29.33 3.86 -13.64
CA PRO A 120 28.19 4.75 -13.51
C PRO A 120 27.86 5.05 -12.05
N ILE A 121 27.54 6.31 -11.76
CA ILE A 121 27.15 6.76 -10.41
C ILE A 121 25.97 5.96 -9.86
N GLU A 122 25.02 5.55 -10.71
CA GLU A 122 23.86 4.76 -10.29
C GLU A 122 24.25 3.37 -9.77
N LEU A 123 25.27 2.71 -10.35
CA LEU A 123 25.76 1.44 -9.82
C LEU A 123 26.41 1.60 -8.44
N ARG A 124 27.10 2.73 -8.22
CA ARG A 124 27.68 3.06 -6.92
C ARG A 124 26.61 3.28 -5.87
N LYS A 125 25.55 4.03 -6.19
CA LYS A 125 24.40 4.24 -5.29
C LYS A 125 23.74 2.92 -4.87
N VAL A 126 23.48 2.04 -5.84
CA VAL A 126 22.89 0.72 -5.55
C VAL A 126 23.86 -0.12 -4.72
N ALA A 127 25.16 -0.11 -5.03
CA ALA A 127 26.17 -0.80 -4.23
C ALA A 127 26.18 -0.30 -2.78
N THR A 128 26.13 1.03 -2.55
CA THR A 128 26.02 1.61 -1.21
C THR A 128 24.81 1.06 -0.48
N ARG A 129 23.64 1.03 -1.13
CA ARG A 129 22.42 0.45 -0.54
C ARG A 129 22.59 -1.02 -0.18
N ARG A 130 23.22 -1.83 -1.05
CA ARG A 130 23.50 -3.26 -0.76
C ARG A 130 24.42 -3.43 0.44
N VAL A 131 25.43 -2.58 0.56
CA VAL A 131 26.36 -2.59 1.69
C VAL A 131 25.62 -2.21 2.98
N GLN A 132 24.77 -1.18 2.96
CA GLN A 132 23.98 -0.78 4.12
C GLN A 132 23.02 -1.90 4.59
N GLU A 133 22.36 -2.59 3.64
CA GLU A 133 21.50 -3.76 3.91
C GLU A 133 22.31 -4.90 4.55
N LEU A 134 23.50 -5.22 4.00
CA LEU A 134 24.37 -6.26 4.53
C LEU A 134 24.87 -5.95 5.94
N MET A 135 25.20 -4.68 6.25
CA MET A 135 25.62 -4.28 7.60
C MET A 135 24.49 -4.41 8.62
N ALA A 136 23.27 -4.05 8.24
CA ALA A 136 22.09 -4.06 9.12
C ALA A 136 21.50 -5.46 9.31
N HIS A 137 21.24 -6.18 8.21
CA HIS A 137 20.45 -7.41 8.18
C HIS A 137 21.28 -8.66 7.87
N GLY A 138 22.54 -8.49 7.43
CA GLY A 138 23.41 -9.60 7.04
C GLY A 138 23.08 -10.21 5.68
N HIS A 139 22.09 -9.65 4.97
CA HIS A 139 21.68 -10.03 3.62
C HIS A 139 21.27 -8.77 2.85
N ALA A 140 21.38 -8.83 1.52
CA ALA A 140 20.94 -7.78 0.62
C ALA A 140 19.59 -8.14 -0.02
N THR A 141 18.79 -7.15 -0.39
CA THR A 141 17.57 -7.43 -1.17
C THR A 141 17.95 -7.93 -2.58
N ARG A 142 17.08 -8.77 -3.18
CA ARG A 142 17.30 -9.46 -4.47
C ARG A 142 18.52 -10.39 -4.47
N LEU A 143 18.60 -11.29 -3.49
CA LEU A 143 19.69 -12.26 -3.35
C LEU A 143 19.52 -13.47 -4.27
N LYS A 144 20.61 -13.94 -4.89
CA LYS A 144 20.67 -15.26 -5.54
C LYS A 144 21.93 -16.02 -5.14
N GLY A 145 21.80 -17.31 -4.88
CA GLY A 145 22.95 -18.21 -4.79
C GLY A 145 23.53 -18.50 -6.18
N ALA A 146 24.85 -18.57 -6.27
CA ALA A 146 25.53 -19.11 -7.45
C ALA A 146 25.48 -20.65 -7.43
N ARG A 147 25.53 -21.27 -8.62
CA ARG A 147 25.49 -22.74 -8.80
C ARG A 147 26.82 -23.28 -9.33
N GLY A 148 26.97 -24.61 -9.33
CA GLY A 148 28.12 -25.28 -9.92
C GLY A 148 29.44 -25.01 -9.18
N LYS A 149 30.50 -24.64 -9.92
CA LYS A 149 31.83 -24.34 -9.35
C LYS A 149 31.81 -23.12 -8.41
N ASN A 150 30.91 -22.17 -8.68
CA ASN A 150 30.72 -20.97 -7.89
C ASN A 150 29.76 -21.16 -6.70
N ALA A 151 29.24 -22.36 -6.46
CA ALA A 151 28.36 -22.61 -5.32
C ALA A 151 29.03 -22.18 -4.00
N GLY A 152 28.29 -21.46 -3.16
CA GLY A 152 28.80 -20.76 -1.97
C GLY A 152 28.96 -19.24 -2.16
N TRP A 153 29.06 -18.77 -3.41
CA TRP A 153 28.88 -17.34 -3.68
C TRP A 153 27.41 -16.96 -3.64
N LEU A 154 27.16 -15.78 -3.08
CA LEU A 154 25.92 -15.04 -3.18
C LEU A 154 26.10 -13.87 -4.14
N ARG A 155 25.03 -13.50 -4.85
CA ARG A 155 25.02 -12.37 -5.79
C ARG A 155 23.74 -11.56 -5.64
N THR A 156 23.88 -10.24 -5.64
CA THR A 156 22.75 -9.28 -5.65
C THR A 156 22.92 -8.34 -6.86
N PRO A 157 21.86 -8.04 -7.63
CA PRO A 157 21.96 -7.14 -8.78
C PRO A 157 22.31 -5.73 -8.31
N LEU A 158 23.33 -5.14 -8.96
CA LEU A 158 23.69 -3.73 -8.83
C LEU A 158 23.00 -2.86 -9.87
N GLY A 159 22.46 -3.47 -10.93
CA GLY A 159 21.83 -2.75 -12.02
C GLY A 159 22.64 -2.82 -13.31
N GLY A 160 22.61 -1.73 -14.07
CA GLY A 160 23.15 -1.63 -15.43
C GLY A 160 22.04 -1.84 -16.45
N ASN A 161 22.35 -2.17 -17.69
CA ASN A 161 21.33 -2.23 -18.73
C ASN A 161 20.31 -3.35 -18.47
N GLY A 162 19.03 -2.97 -18.39
CA GLY A 162 17.95 -3.86 -17.94
C GLY A 162 18.05 -4.34 -16.48
N GLY A 163 18.93 -3.72 -15.70
CA GLY A 163 19.17 -3.87 -14.26
C GLY A 163 19.67 -5.22 -13.77
N ASN A 164 20.04 -6.11 -14.70
CA ASN A 164 20.66 -7.40 -14.42
C ASN A 164 22.04 -7.53 -15.08
N GLN A 165 22.66 -6.41 -15.44
CA GLN A 165 23.94 -6.43 -16.14
C GLN A 165 25.10 -6.72 -15.19
N TYR A 166 25.10 -6.07 -14.02
CA TYR A 166 26.14 -6.20 -13.01
C TYR A 166 25.57 -6.78 -11.72
N TYR A 167 26.32 -7.71 -11.14
CA TYR A 167 26.02 -8.32 -9.86
C TYR A 167 27.16 -8.06 -8.88
N LEU A 168 26.82 -7.70 -7.65
CA LEU A 168 27.74 -7.71 -6.52
C LEU A 168 27.85 -9.13 -5.98
N TRP A 169 29.04 -9.69 -6.01
CA TRP A 169 29.33 -11.03 -5.50
C TRP A 169 29.91 -10.95 -4.09
N PHE A 170 29.35 -11.74 -3.19
CA PHE A 170 29.80 -11.79 -1.81
C PHE A 170 29.61 -13.18 -1.19
N ALA A 171 30.33 -13.47 -0.10
CA ALA A 171 30.21 -14.71 0.65
C ALA A 171 29.95 -14.43 2.13
N ASN A 172 29.17 -15.31 2.76
CA ASN A 172 28.97 -15.29 4.20
C ASN A 172 30.07 -16.10 4.89
N TYR A 173 30.46 -15.67 6.09
CA TYR A 173 31.26 -16.51 6.97
C TYR A 173 30.61 -17.90 7.14
N GLY A 174 31.42 -18.96 7.02
CA GLY A 174 30.95 -20.34 7.20
C GLY A 174 30.29 -20.97 5.98
N GLU A 175 30.11 -20.22 4.88
CA GLU A 175 29.60 -20.71 3.60
C GLU A 175 30.73 -20.74 2.56
N PRO A 176 31.61 -21.77 2.57
CA PRO A 176 32.79 -21.77 1.71
C PRO A 176 32.44 -21.97 0.25
N VAL A 177 33.13 -21.24 -0.63
CA VAL A 177 32.99 -21.34 -2.08
C VAL A 177 33.56 -22.68 -2.56
N ARG A 178 32.76 -23.44 -3.31
CA ARG A 178 33.08 -24.83 -3.70
C ARG A 178 34.40 -24.97 -4.44
N ALA A 179 34.67 -24.11 -5.43
CA ALA A 179 35.92 -24.15 -6.20
C ALA A 179 37.16 -23.72 -5.38
N HIS A 180 36.96 -22.98 -4.29
CA HIS A 180 38.01 -22.33 -3.51
C HIS A 180 37.84 -22.61 -2.01
N ARG A 181 37.47 -23.85 -1.66
CA ARG A 181 37.01 -24.21 -0.31
C ARG A 181 38.06 -23.96 0.76
N GLU A 182 39.30 -24.39 0.53
CA GLU A 182 40.40 -24.24 1.50
C GLU A 182 40.75 -22.77 1.73
N GLN A 183 40.83 -21.97 0.66
CA GLN A 183 41.06 -20.53 0.74
C GLN A 183 39.91 -19.81 1.47
N SER A 184 38.65 -20.24 1.24
CA SER A 184 37.49 -19.69 1.95
C SER A 184 37.60 -19.93 3.45
N LEU A 185 38.00 -21.14 3.85
CA LEU A 185 38.17 -21.49 5.27
C LEU A 185 39.31 -20.68 5.90
N ALA A 186 40.43 -20.50 5.20
CA ALA A 186 41.53 -19.66 5.67
C ALA A 186 41.13 -18.17 5.82
N LEU A 187 40.32 -17.64 4.89
CA LEU A 187 39.75 -16.30 4.97
C LEU A 187 38.87 -16.16 6.23
N PHE A 188 38.05 -17.16 6.52
CA PHE A 188 37.16 -17.16 7.68
C PHE A 188 37.91 -17.23 9.01
N GLU A 189 39.02 -17.95 9.11
CA GLU A 189 39.83 -18.02 10.34
C GLU A 189 40.33 -16.64 10.83
N SER A 190 40.48 -15.68 9.90
CA SER A 190 40.99 -14.34 10.19
C SER A 190 39.90 -13.30 10.49
N ALA A 191 38.61 -13.69 10.46
CA ALA A 191 37.49 -12.78 10.51
C ALA A 191 36.46 -13.15 11.59
N PRO A 192 35.65 -12.19 12.09
CA PRO A 192 34.55 -12.51 12.99
C PRO A 192 33.47 -13.35 12.30
N VAL A 193 32.73 -14.15 13.07
CA VAL A 193 31.62 -15.01 12.57
C VAL A 193 30.51 -14.20 11.89
N SER A 194 30.39 -12.91 12.22
CA SER A 194 29.42 -12.01 11.59
C SER A 194 29.87 -11.45 10.23
N ALA A 195 31.06 -11.84 9.75
CA ALA A 195 31.67 -11.28 8.55
C ALA A 195 30.87 -11.57 7.26
N ARG A 196 30.89 -10.58 6.35
CA ARG A 196 30.41 -10.64 4.97
C ARG A 196 31.53 -10.16 4.06
N PHE A 197 31.92 -10.97 3.08
CA PHE A 197 33.06 -10.68 2.21
C PHE A 197 32.57 -10.31 0.82
N LEU A 198 32.59 -9.03 0.48
CA LEU A 198 32.24 -8.50 -0.83
C LEU A 198 33.47 -8.59 -1.73
N ARG A 199 33.39 -9.44 -2.76
CA ARG A 199 34.55 -9.80 -3.58
C ARG A 199 34.69 -8.91 -4.81
N MET A 200 33.66 -8.77 -5.62
CA MET A 200 33.71 -8.02 -6.88
C MET A 200 32.33 -7.76 -7.47
N ALA A 201 32.22 -6.74 -8.33
CA ALA A 201 31.09 -6.53 -9.22
C ALA A 201 31.39 -7.21 -10.59
N ARG A 202 30.55 -8.16 -11.02
CA ARG A 202 30.76 -8.91 -12.27
C ARG A 202 29.63 -8.71 -13.26
N HIS A 203 29.97 -8.79 -14.55
CA HIS A 203 28.98 -8.84 -15.62
C HIS A 203 28.24 -10.19 -15.60
N HIS A 204 26.97 -10.20 -16.02
CA HIS A 204 26.14 -11.41 -16.03
C HIS A 204 26.72 -12.57 -16.89
N ASP A 205 27.43 -12.25 -17.96
CA ASP A 205 28.13 -13.23 -18.83
C ASP A 205 29.23 -14.00 -18.10
N GLU A 206 29.75 -13.45 -17.01
CA GLU A 206 30.89 -14.01 -16.30
C GLU A 206 30.48 -14.96 -15.17
N THR A 207 29.17 -15.17 -14.97
CA THR A 207 28.60 -15.93 -13.85
C THR A 207 29.06 -17.40 -13.79
N SER A 208 29.43 -17.99 -14.92
CA SER A 208 29.88 -19.39 -15.03
C SER A 208 31.37 -19.58 -14.75
N ALA A 209 32.19 -18.54 -14.90
CA ALA A 209 33.63 -18.61 -14.67
C ALA A 209 33.94 -18.61 -13.16
N PRO A 210 34.79 -19.53 -12.64
CA PRO A 210 35.17 -19.56 -11.23
C PRO A 210 35.73 -18.21 -10.77
N LEU A 211 35.25 -17.74 -9.61
CA LEU A 211 35.77 -16.54 -8.94
C LEU A 211 36.55 -16.95 -7.70
N ASP A 212 37.83 -16.56 -7.66
CA ASP A 212 38.71 -16.74 -6.51
C ASP A 212 38.30 -15.85 -5.34
N VAL A 213 38.49 -16.35 -4.11
CA VAL A 213 38.06 -15.66 -2.89
C VAL A 213 39.05 -14.60 -2.39
N GLY A 214 40.26 -14.50 -2.95
CA GLY A 214 41.30 -13.59 -2.48
C GLY A 214 41.90 -14.01 -1.13
N VAL A 215 42.77 -13.16 -0.57
CA VAL A 215 43.31 -13.31 0.79
C VAL A 215 42.82 -12.20 1.71
N PHE A 216 42.81 -12.43 3.03
CA PHE A 216 42.25 -11.49 4.00
C PHE A 216 42.87 -10.09 3.93
N ASP A 217 44.18 -9.99 3.64
CA ASP A 217 44.91 -8.72 3.54
C ASP A 217 44.42 -7.84 2.36
N ASP A 218 43.72 -8.42 1.39
CA ASP A 218 43.12 -7.68 0.27
C ASP A 218 41.76 -7.05 0.63
N TYR A 219 41.26 -7.30 1.84
CA TYR A 219 39.97 -6.82 2.30
C TYR A 219 40.09 -5.66 3.28
N VAL A 220 39.28 -4.63 3.03
CA VAL A 220 39.10 -3.49 3.93
C VAL A 220 37.76 -3.62 4.64
N GLN A 221 37.74 -3.51 5.96
CA GLN A 221 36.49 -3.47 6.72
C GLN A 221 35.85 -2.10 6.54
N LEU A 222 34.61 -2.06 6.02
CA LEU A 222 33.83 -0.83 5.96
C LEU A 222 33.10 -0.58 7.28
N ARG A 223 33.03 0.69 7.66
CA ARG A 223 32.22 1.21 8.77
C ARG A 223 31.00 1.94 8.25
N ALA A 224 29.92 1.94 9.03
CA ALA A 224 28.67 2.63 8.66
C ALA A 224 28.89 4.12 8.37
N GLN A 225 29.79 4.76 9.13
CA GLN A 225 30.17 6.17 8.94
C GLN A 225 30.73 6.46 7.54
N GLU A 226 31.54 5.55 6.98
CA GLU A 226 32.20 5.75 5.68
C GLU A 226 31.19 5.73 4.51
N LEU A 227 30.01 5.13 4.73
CA LEU A 227 28.89 5.13 3.78
C LEU A 227 28.13 6.45 3.78
N LEU A 228 28.17 7.19 4.90
CA LEU A 228 27.51 8.48 5.04
C LEU A 228 28.38 9.62 4.48
N THR A 229 29.70 9.47 4.50
CA THR A 229 30.67 10.51 4.09
C THR A 229 31.21 10.36 2.66
N GLU A 230 30.71 9.39 1.88
CA GLU A 230 31.15 9.11 0.48
C GLU A 230 32.67 8.90 0.33
N SER A 231 33.36 8.43 1.37
CA SER A 231 34.83 8.45 1.46
C SER A 231 35.54 7.25 0.80
N CYS A 232 34.80 6.29 0.22
CA CYS A 232 35.30 5.01 -0.28
C CYS A 232 34.77 4.64 -1.68
N GLY A 233 34.58 5.63 -2.55
CA GLY A 233 34.04 5.45 -3.91
C GLY A 233 32.55 5.13 -3.98
N LEU A 234 31.94 4.85 -2.83
CA LEU A 234 30.50 4.76 -2.63
C LEU A 234 29.86 6.14 -2.66
N SER A 235 28.62 6.20 -3.14
CA SER A 235 27.86 7.45 -3.28
C SER A 235 26.54 7.34 -2.54
N SER A 236 26.02 8.48 -2.07
CA SER A 236 24.74 8.54 -1.36
C SER A 236 23.63 7.92 -2.20
N PRO A 237 22.91 6.91 -1.66
CA PRO A 237 21.85 6.23 -2.41
C PRO A 237 20.58 7.08 -2.56
N LEU A 238 20.52 8.24 -1.90
CA LEU A 238 19.35 9.13 -1.91
C LEU A 238 19.24 9.88 -3.23
N VAL A 239 18.05 9.87 -3.83
CA VAL A 239 17.72 10.76 -4.95
C VAL A 239 17.55 12.20 -4.46
N PRO A 240 17.62 13.23 -5.35
CA PRO A 240 17.62 14.63 -4.93
C PRO A 240 16.46 15.03 -4.01
N VAL A 241 15.24 14.54 -4.25
CA VAL A 241 14.09 14.84 -3.39
C VAL A 241 14.20 14.20 -2.00
N GLN A 242 14.76 12.98 -1.90
CA GLN A 242 14.98 12.35 -0.60
C GLN A 242 16.11 13.05 0.18
N ARG A 243 17.14 13.52 -0.54
CA ARG A 243 18.20 14.34 0.06
C ARG A 243 17.64 15.65 0.61
N ALA A 244 16.75 16.32 -0.13
CA ALA A 244 16.08 17.53 0.35
C ALA A 244 15.29 17.29 1.65
N VAL A 245 14.63 16.14 1.80
CA VAL A 245 13.94 15.76 3.06
C VAL A 245 14.90 15.64 4.24
N VAL A 246 16.06 15.00 4.01
CA VAL A 246 17.10 14.84 5.04
C VAL A 246 17.75 16.18 5.36
N GLU A 247 18.00 17.00 4.35
CA GLU A 247 18.63 18.32 4.46
C GLU A 247 17.72 19.38 5.09
N ASP A 248 16.41 19.16 5.09
CA ASP A 248 15.42 20.05 5.69
C ASP A 248 15.69 20.27 7.20
N ASP A 249 15.55 21.50 7.65
CA ASP A 249 15.69 21.95 9.04
C ASP A 249 14.35 22.22 9.71
N LYS A 250 13.23 21.98 9.01
CA LYS A 250 11.91 22.11 9.60
C LYS A 250 11.69 21.05 10.68
N ARG A 251 11.11 21.50 11.80
CA ARG A 251 10.77 20.67 12.95
C ARG A 251 9.69 19.66 12.60
N VAL A 252 8.72 20.07 11.78
CA VAL A 252 7.63 19.21 11.32
C VAL A 252 7.78 18.93 9.83
N ARG A 253 7.86 17.65 9.46
CA ARG A 253 7.98 17.23 8.06
C ARG A 253 6.94 16.17 7.75
N VAL A 254 6.18 16.40 6.69
CA VAL A 254 5.18 15.45 6.18
C VAL A 254 5.68 14.90 4.85
N LEU A 255 5.91 13.59 4.79
CA LEU A 255 6.38 12.88 3.61
C LEU A 255 5.19 12.17 2.96
N GLU A 256 4.73 12.72 1.84
CA GLU A 256 3.65 12.16 1.03
C GLU A 256 4.27 11.45 -0.18
N GLY A 257 3.84 10.23 -0.50
CA GLY A 257 4.35 9.55 -1.68
C GLY A 257 3.66 8.24 -1.96
N ARG A 258 3.70 7.79 -3.22
CA ARG A 258 3.11 6.54 -3.71
C ARG A 258 3.87 5.29 -3.22
N PRO A 259 3.37 4.06 -3.48
CA PRO A 259 4.16 2.86 -3.22
C PRO A 259 5.51 2.91 -3.94
N GLY A 260 6.57 2.54 -3.24
CA GLY A 260 7.92 2.54 -3.80
C GLY A 260 8.60 3.90 -3.92
N ALA A 261 7.98 4.98 -3.45
CA ALA A 261 8.57 6.32 -3.50
C ALA A 261 9.72 6.58 -2.53
N GLY A 262 10.10 5.58 -1.73
CA GLY A 262 11.20 5.69 -0.77
C GLY A 262 10.87 6.50 0.49
N LYS A 263 9.60 6.54 0.91
CA LYS A 263 9.13 7.22 2.14
C LYS A 263 9.88 6.75 3.39
N THR A 264 9.84 5.45 3.68
CA THR A 264 10.55 4.83 4.81
C THR A 264 12.06 5.08 4.72
N THR A 265 12.64 4.99 3.52
CA THR A 265 14.07 5.30 3.30
C THR A 265 14.40 6.75 3.67
N SER A 266 13.60 7.73 3.23
CA SER A 266 13.79 9.14 3.59
C SER A 266 13.60 9.39 5.08
N LEU A 267 12.63 8.73 5.71
CA LEU A 267 12.36 8.83 7.15
C LEU A 267 13.53 8.28 7.98
N LEU A 268 14.03 7.08 7.66
CA LEU A 268 15.18 6.47 8.31
C LEU A 268 16.47 7.26 8.06
N ALA A 269 16.68 7.78 6.85
CA ALA A 269 17.86 8.58 6.54
C ALA A 269 17.89 9.92 7.29
N SER A 270 16.71 10.50 7.57
CA SER A 270 16.60 11.74 8.35
C SER A 270 17.13 11.60 9.78
N VAL A 271 17.15 10.38 10.33
CA VAL A 271 17.70 10.08 11.67
C VAL A 271 19.17 10.47 11.77
N ALA A 272 19.94 10.41 10.67
CA ALA A 272 21.37 10.72 10.65
C ALA A 272 21.70 12.17 11.09
N ARG A 273 20.70 13.08 11.10
CA ARG A 273 20.89 14.49 11.49
C ARG A 273 20.24 14.86 12.81
N LEU A 274 19.60 13.90 13.48
CA LEU A 274 18.88 14.14 14.73
C LEU A 274 19.82 14.02 15.94
N SER A 275 19.49 14.73 17.00
CA SER A 275 20.17 14.69 18.30
C SER A 275 19.19 14.41 19.44
N GLY A 276 19.72 14.04 20.61
CA GLY A 276 18.91 13.84 21.82
C GLY A 276 18.26 12.47 21.86
N ARG A 277 16.97 12.42 22.18
CA ARG A 277 16.18 11.18 22.26
C ARG A 277 15.07 11.15 21.20
N ALA A 278 14.99 10.08 20.43
CA ALA A 278 14.05 9.91 19.33
C ALA A 278 13.22 8.63 19.45
N LEU A 279 11.95 8.70 19.04
CA LEU A 279 11.08 7.55 18.89
C LEU A 279 10.77 7.32 17.41
N TYR A 280 11.09 6.14 16.89
CA TYR A 280 10.53 5.64 15.64
C TYR A 280 9.26 4.83 15.93
N LEU A 281 8.17 5.20 15.29
CA LEU A 281 6.86 4.58 15.45
C LEU A 281 6.37 4.04 14.10
N THR A 282 5.90 2.80 14.10
CA THR A 282 5.21 2.20 12.95
C THR A 282 4.04 1.36 13.45
N TRP A 283 3.19 0.90 12.55
CA TRP A 283 2.09 0.01 12.92
C TRP A 283 2.52 -1.47 13.00
N SER A 284 3.35 -1.94 12.05
CA SER A 284 3.74 -3.35 11.92
C SER A 284 4.91 -3.72 12.85
N ALA A 285 4.81 -4.89 13.49
CA ALA A 285 5.89 -5.43 14.31
C ALA A 285 7.11 -5.78 13.44
N GLU A 286 6.88 -6.32 12.24
CA GLU A 286 7.93 -6.66 11.28
C GLU A 286 8.68 -5.40 10.80
N LEU A 287 7.95 -4.32 10.48
CA LEU A 287 8.56 -3.03 10.14
C LEU A 287 9.34 -2.44 11.32
N ALA A 288 8.83 -2.59 12.55
CA ALA A 288 9.53 -2.14 13.75
C ALA A 288 10.84 -2.93 13.94
N ASP A 289 10.84 -4.24 13.71
CA ASP A 289 12.04 -5.07 13.79
C ASP A 289 13.07 -4.70 12.73
N GLN A 290 12.64 -4.52 11.48
CA GLN A 290 13.51 -4.07 10.38
C GLN A 290 14.09 -2.68 10.64
N ALA A 291 13.27 -1.72 11.08
CA ALA A 291 13.74 -0.38 11.44
C ALA A 291 14.73 -0.43 12.61
N ARG A 292 14.50 -1.29 13.61
CA ARG A 292 15.41 -1.46 14.75
C ARG A 292 16.77 -2.02 14.31
N GLU A 293 16.77 -3.03 13.44
CA GLU A 293 18.01 -3.56 12.86
C GLU A 293 18.78 -2.49 12.07
N TRP A 294 18.08 -1.71 11.26
CA TRP A 294 18.67 -0.62 10.48
C TRP A 294 19.24 0.49 11.37
N LEU A 295 18.45 1.01 12.30
CA LEU A 295 18.82 2.16 13.14
C LEU A 295 19.87 1.81 14.18
N ASN A 296 19.98 0.55 14.61
CA ASN A 296 21.08 0.11 15.47
C ASN A 296 22.45 0.30 14.82
N VAL A 297 22.52 0.23 13.49
CA VAL A 297 23.75 0.37 12.71
C VAL A 297 23.95 1.81 12.22
N HIS A 298 22.90 2.43 11.67
CA HIS A 298 23.04 3.68 10.91
C HIS A 298 22.69 4.95 11.70
N ALA A 299 22.16 4.84 12.92
CA ALA A 299 21.90 6.02 13.75
C ALA A 299 23.20 6.63 14.31
N PRO A 300 23.22 7.96 14.57
CA PRO A 300 24.33 8.60 15.26
C PRO A 300 24.61 8.01 16.66
N GLU A 301 25.86 8.02 17.10
CA GLU A 301 26.26 7.48 18.41
C GLU A 301 25.61 8.25 19.57
N GLY A 302 25.48 9.58 19.43
CA GLY A 302 24.87 10.45 20.44
C GLY A 302 23.34 10.49 20.45
N LEU A 303 22.66 9.74 19.58
CA LEU A 303 21.20 9.70 19.52
C LEU A 303 20.68 8.50 20.34
N GLU A 304 19.87 8.76 21.36
CA GLU A 304 19.10 7.73 22.06
C GLU A 304 17.85 7.42 21.25
N LEU A 305 17.74 6.21 20.69
CA LEU A 305 16.65 5.87 19.78
C LEU A 305 15.89 4.65 20.26
N GLU A 306 14.57 4.78 20.28
CA GLU A 306 13.64 3.69 20.53
C GLU A 306 12.78 3.40 19.30
N VAL A 307 12.38 2.14 19.14
CA VAL A 307 11.52 1.69 18.04
C VAL A 307 10.32 0.94 18.62
N TRP A 308 9.12 1.52 18.49
CA TRP A 308 7.88 0.96 19.00
C TRP A 308 6.85 0.77 17.89
N THR A 309 5.94 -0.16 18.09
CA THR A 309 4.66 -0.21 17.37
C THR A 309 3.66 0.78 17.98
N PHE A 310 2.65 1.22 17.23
CA PHE A 310 1.57 2.05 17.78
C PHE A 310 0.85 1.35 18.94
N ARG A 311 0.62 0.03 18.82
CA ARG A 311 0.03 -0.77 19.92
C ARG A 311 0.87 -0.71 21.18
N GLU A 312 2.19 -0.75 21.05
CA GLU A 312 3.13 -0.59 22.15
C GLU A 312 3.09 0.80 22.78
N LEU A 313 2.95 1.86 21.98
CA LEU A 313 2.74 3.22 22.48
C LEU A 313 1.47 3.29 23.34
N VAL A 314 0.34 2.76 22.86
CA VAL A 314 -0.93 2.75 23.62
C VAL A 314 -0.79 1.98 24.94
N ARG A 315 -0.03 0.86 24.96
CA ARG A 315 0.25 0.12 26.21
C ARG A 315 1.10 0.94 27.19
N ARG A 316 2.10 1.67 26.69
CA ARG A 316 3.02 2.45 27.51
C ARG A 316 2.38 3.71 28.08
N VAL A 317 1.40 4.31 27.39
CA VAL A 317 0.68 5.50 27.88
C VAL A 317 -0.06 5.21 29.19
N ASP A 318 -0.57 3.98 29.36
CA ASP A 318 -1.18 3.56 30.62
C ASP A 318 -0.96 2.05 30.85
N PRO A 319 0.18 1.68 31.46
CA PRO A 319 0.53 0.29 31.71
C PRO A 319 -0.41 -0.42 32.69
N ALA A 320 -1.14 0.33 33.54
CA ALA A 320 -2.01 -0.22 34.57
C ALA A 320 -3.31 -0.81 33.99
N ARG A 321 -3.72 -0.35 32.81
CA ARG A 321 -4.88 -0.84 32.07
C ARG A 321 -4.40 -1.63 30.84
N PRO A 322 -4.28 -2.97 30.90
CA PRO A 322 -3.74 -3.75 29.80
C PRO A 322 -4.60 -3.67 28.53
N LEU A 323 -3.95 -3.69 27.36
CA LEU A 323 -4.65 -3.80 26.07
C LEU A 323 -5.11 -5.24 25.81
N PRO A 324 -6.41 -5.48 25.56
CA PRO A 324 -6.90 -6.78 25.12
C PRO A 324 -6.16 -7.26 23.87
N GLU A 325 -5.93 -8.56 23.76
CA GLU A 325 -5.38 -9.15 22.54
C GLU A 325 -6.37 -8.94 21.39
N ALA A 326 -5.89 -8.27 20.33
CA ALA A 326 -6.71 -7.99 19.16
C ALA A 326 -6.86 -9.29 18.37
N PRO A 327 -8.08 -9.76 18.09
CA PRO A 327 -8.24 -10.86 17.14
C PRO A 327 -7.74 -10.42 15.76
N PRO A 328 -7.23 -11.35 14.93
CA PRO A 328 -6.99 -11.07 13.51
C PRO A 328 -8.25 -10.48 12.87
N LEU A 329 -8.12 -9.57 11.89
CA LEU A 329 -9.26 -8.89 11.26
C LEU A 329 -10.35 -9.88 10.84
N ALA A 330 -9.95 -11.03 10.29
CA ALA A 330 -10.89 -12.08 9.89
C ALA A 330 -11.78 -12.60 11.01
N SER A 331 -11.19 -12.84 12.18
CA SER A 331 -11.96 -13.23 13.36
C SER A 331 -12.79 -12.06 13.90
N ALA A 332 -12.24 -10.84 13.92
CA ALA A 332 -12.99 -9.66 14.36
C ALA A 332 -14.25 -9.41 13.53
N VAL A 333 -14.14 -9.56 12.20
CA VAL A 333 -15.24 -9.41 11.24
C VAL A 333 -16.30 -10.49 11.42
N ARG A 334 -15.89 -11.76 11.59
CA ARG A 334 -16.82 -12.87 11.84
C ARG A 334 -17.56 -12.70 13.16
N ASP A 335 -16.82 -12.43 14.23
CA ASP A 335 -17.39 -12.20 15.56
C ASP A 335 -18.41 -11.06 15.55
N LEU A 336 -18.08 -9.94 14.88
CA LEU A 336 -19.01 -8.82 14.72
C LEU A 336 -20.25 -9.26 13.97
N ALA A 337 -20.09 -9.94 12.83
CA ALA A 337 -21.20 -10.41 12.00
C ALA A 337 -22.13 -11.34 12.78
N GLU A 338 -21.59 -12.33 13.49
CA GLU A 338 -22.36 -13.27 14.33
C GLU A 338 -23.12 -12.55 15.45
N HIS A 339 -22.50 -11.56 16.08
CA HIS A 339 -23.11 -10.81 17.16
C HIS A 339 -24.29 -9.95 16.69
N VAL A 340 -24.14 -9.31 15.52
CA VAL A 340 -25.16 -8.37 15.00
C VAL A 340 -26.22 -9.04 14.13
N ASP A 341 -26.02 -10.29 13.71
CA ASP A 341 -26.91 -11.02 12.80
C ASP A 341 -28.36 -11.03 13.30
N LYS A 342 -28.56 -11.24 14.59
CA LYS A 342 -29.90 -11.29 15.20
C LYS A 342 -30.62 -9.94 15.24
N PHE A 343 -29.92 -8.82 15.01
CA PHE A 343 -30.44 -7.46 15.20
C PHE A 343 -30.60 -6.69 13.90
N LEU A 344 -29.80 -7.03 12.89
CA LEU A 344 -29.92 -6.49 11.54
C LEU A 344 -30.81 -7.45 10.76
N HIS A 345 -32.04 -7.09 10.41
CA HIS A 345 -32.94 -8.01 9.67
C HIS A 345 -32.98 -7.71 8.17
N ARG A 346 -32.82 -6.44 7.77
CA ARG A 346 -32.82 -5.94 6.38
C ARG A 346 -32.02 -4.64 6.35
N GLY A 347 -31.54 -4.23 5.17
CA GLY A 347 -30.92 -2.92 4.98
C GLY A 347 -29.53 -3.00 4.33
N THR A 348 -28.86 -1.86 4.27
CA THR A 348 -27.57 -1.63 3.57
C THR A 348 -26.43 -2.53 4.05
N TRP A 349 -26.49 -2.97 5.31
CA TRP A 349 -25.52 -3.86 5.95
C TRP A 349 -25.78 -5.35 5.72
N ARG A 350 -26.78 -5.71 4.90
CA ARG A 350 -27.03 -7.09 4.49
C ARG A 350 -27.00 -7.28 2.98
N LEU A 351 -26.42 -8.38 2.53
CA LEU A 351 -26.45 -8.83 1.14
C LEU A 351 -26.81 -10.32 1.12
N ARG A 352 -27.85 -10.70 0.36
CA ARG A 352 -28.30 -12.11 0.23
C ARG A 352 -28.46 -12.83 1.57
N GLU A 353 -29.13 -12.18 2.52
CA GLU A 353 -29.38 -12.67 3.89
C GLU A 353 -28.15 -12.73 4.81
N GLU A 354 -26.94 -12.41 4.33
CA GLU A 354 -25.72 -12.37 5.15
C GLU A 354 -25.38 -10.94 5.59
N VAL A 355 -24.78 -10.79 6.78
CA VAL A 355 -24.25 -9.52 7.25
C VAL A 355 -22.99 -9.19 6.46
N ARG A 356 -22.89 -7.95 5.94
CA ARG A 356 -21.66 -7.41 5.36
C ARG A 356 -20.67 -7.04 6.47
N GLY A 357 -20.21 -8.04 7.22
CA GLY A 357 -19.46 -7.86 8.46
C GLY A 357 -18.22 -6.99 8.30
N GLU A 358 -17.50 -7.17 7.19
CA GLU A 358 -16.29 -6.39 6.90
C GLU A 358 -16.59 -4.91 6.70
N ALA A 359 -17.61 -4.60 5.90
CA ALA A 359 -18.02 -3.22 5.63
C ALA A 359 -18.56 -2.54 6.90
N LEU A 360 -19.31 -3.29 7.72
CA LEU A 360 -19.80 -2.78 9.00
C LEU A 360 -18.66 -2.58 10.00
N PHE A 361 -17.70 -3.50 10.08
CA PHE A 361 -16.51 -3.35 10.91
C PHE A 361 -15.74 -2.10 10.51
N ALA A 362 -15.51 -1.92 9.21
CA ALA A 362 -14.83 -0.75 8.65
C ALA A 362 -15.55 0.56 9.00
N GLU A 363 -16.88 0.60 8.86
CA GLU A 363 -17.70 1.75 9.20
C GLU A 363 -17.57 2.13 10.68
N LEU A 364 -17.73 1.14 11.58
CA LEU A 364 -17.66 1.37 13.01
C LEU A 364 -16.24 1.80 13.41
N HIS A 365 -15.22 1.08 12.94
CA HIS A 365 -13.83 1.34 13.24
C HIS A 365 -13.38 2.73 12.77
N ALA A 366 -13.67 3.12 11.53
CA ALA A 366 -13.20 4.38 10.95
C ALA A 366 -14.02 5.59 11.42
N HIS A 367 -15.35 5.48 11.39
CA HIS A 367 -16.23 6.65 11.44
C HIS A 367 -17.00 6.81 12.73
N LEU A 368 -17.45 5.72 13.37
CA LEU A 368 -18.15 5.84 14.65
C LEU A 368 -17.15 5.98 15.80
N LEU A 369 -16.14 5.11 15.84
CA LEU A 369 -15.13 5.03 16.89
C LEU A 369 -13.90 5.87 16.53
N GLY A 370 -13.33 5.61 15.36
CA GLY A 370 -12.07 6.21 14.92
C GLY A 370 -12.12 7.73 14.74
N ALA A 371 -13.31 8.29 14.51
CA ALA A 371 -13.52 9.72 14.34
C ALA A 371 -13.92 10.45 15.64
N ALA A 372 -14.12 9.73 16.74
CA ALA A 372 -14.49 10.28 18.03
C ALA A 372 -13.26 10.86 18.74
N LEU A 373 -13.30 12.14 19.09
CA LEU A 373 -12.20 12.83 19.77
C LEU A 373 -12.67 13.34 21.13
N PRO A 374 -11.85 13.29 22.18
CA PRO A 374 -12.22 13.84 23.49
C PRO A 374 -12.07 15.38 23.54
N VAL A 375 -11.74 15.98 22.39
CA VAL A 375 -11.63 17.43 22.15
C VAL A 375 -12.49 17.84 20.98
N ALA A 376 -12.95 19.09 20.97
CA ALA A 376 -13.58 19.69 19.81
C ALA A 376 -12.55 19.90 18.69
N PHE A 377 -12.87 19.42 17.49
CA PHE A 377 -11.97 19.48 16.34
C PHE A 377 -12.78 19.44 15.04
N ASP A 378 -12.40 20.31 14.09
CA ASP A 378 -12.97 20.33 12.74
C ASP A 378 -14.51 20.41 12.71
N GLY A 379 -15.06 21.35 13.50
CA GLY A 379 -16.52 21.56 13.59
C GLY A 379 -17.29 20.47 14.32
N ARG A 380 -16.61 19.49 14.93
CA ARG A 380 -17.21 18.45 15.79
C ARG A 380 -16.97 18.77 17.27
N ARG A 381 -17.91 18.36 18.11
CA ARG A 381 -17.86 18.51 19.56
C ARG A 381 -16.96 17.47 20.22
N ALA A 382 -16.52 17.77 21.43
CA ALA A 382 -15.80 16.81 22.24
C ALA A 382 -16.69 15.63 22.63
N CYS A 383 -16.16 14.42 22.54
CA CYS A 383 -16.84 13.19 22.94
C CYS A 383 -16.46 12.83 24.37
N SER A 384 -17.44 12.36 25.16
CA SER A 384 -17.23 11.86 26.53
C SER A 384 -17.13 10.32 26.60
N ARG A 385 -17.32 9.65 25.47
CA ARG A 385 -17.33 8.19 25.30
C ARG A 385 -16.59 7.83 24.01
N PRO A 386 -16.07 6.60 23.87
CA PRO A 386 -15.31 6.14 22.71
C PRO A 386 -16.19 5.90 21.47
N ARG A 387 -17.04 6.88 21.12
CA ARG A 387 -17.84 6.96 19.90
C ARG A 387 -18.35 8.38 19.70
N LEU A 388 -18.67 8.72 18.45
CA LEU A 388 -19.42 9.92 18.13
C LEU A 388 -20.83 9.88 18.76
N ALA A 389 -21.36 11.07 19.06
CA ALA A 389 -22.78 11.24 19.33
C ALA A 389 -23.60 10.94 18.06
N ASP A 390 -24.82 10.42 18.22
CA ASP A 390 -25.68 9.98 17.12
C ASP A 390 -25.90 11.07 16.07
N ALA A 391 -26.11 12.31 16.52
CA ALA A 391 -26.31 13.46 15.65
C ALA A 391 -25.05 13.78 14.83
N ASP A 392 -23.87 13.71 15.45
CA ASP A 392 -22.60 14.02 14.80
C ASP A 392 -22.24 12.90 13.80
N TYR A 393 -22.51 11.65 14.15
CA TYR A 393 -22.37 10.50 13.24
C TYR A 393 -23.36 10.57 12.06
N GLN A 394 -24.62 10.97 12.30
CA GLN A 394 -25.61 11.21 11.25
C GLN A 394 -25.20 12.33 10.30
N GLN A 395 -24.63 13.41 10.83
CA GLN A 395 -24.11 14.50 10.01
C GLN A 395 -22.92 14.04 9.16
N LEU A 396 -21.99 13.28 9.75
CA LEU A 396 -20.80 12.77 9.07
C LEU A 396 -21.15 11.76 7.97
N ARG A 397 -22.09 10.84 8.25
CA ARG A 397 -22.36 9.65 7.43
C ARG A 397 -23.73 9.65 6.78
N GLY A 398 -24.42 10.79 6.77
CA GLY A 398 -25.77 10.94 6.18
C GLY A 398 -25.86 10.51 4.71
N SER A 399 -24.76 10.52 3.96
CA SER A 399 -24.73 10.03 2.57
C SER A 399 -24.98 8.53 2.42
N LEU A 400 -24.85 7.73 3.49
CA LEU A 400 -25.23 6.31 3.49
C LEU A 400 -26.75 6.09 3.51
N GLY A 401 -27.51 7.12 3.87
CA GLY A 401 -28.95 7.05 4.09
C GLY A 401 -29.31 6.76 5.55
N GLU A 402 -30.46 7.31 5.99
CA GLU A 402 -30.92 7.29 7.38
C GLU A 402 -30.99 5.89 7.99
N LEU A 403 -31.50 4.91 7.24
CA LEU A 403 -31.59 3.52 7.69
C LEU A 403 -30.21 2.90 7.94
N ALA A 404 -29.24 3.13 7.05
CA ALA A 404 -27.90 2.59 7.19
C ALA A 404 -27.20 3.15 8.43
N VAL A 405 -27.29 4.47 8.63
CA VAL A 405 -26.71 5.15 9.80
C VAL A 405 -27.34 4.62 11.10
N ARG A 406 -28.67 4.55 11.15
CA ARG A 406 -29.39 4.04 12.33
C ARG A 406 -29.04 2.59 12.63
N ASP A 407 -28.92 1.76 11.61
CA ASP A 407 -28.62 0.34 11.78
C ASP A 407 -27.16 0.12 12.20
N ALA A 408 -26.22 0.98 11.78
CA ALA A 408 -24.84 0.97 12.28
C ALA A 408 -24.76 1.38 13.75
N ILE A 409 -25.47 2.44 14.17
CA ILE A 409 -25.61 2.81 15.58
C ILE A 409 -26.19 1.65 16.38
N ARG A 410 -27.28 1.04 15.88
CA ARG A 410 -27.91 -0.12 16.53
C ARG A 410 -26.94 -1.30 16.64
N ALA A 411 -26.15 -1.58 15.62
CA ALA A 411 -25.16 -2.65 15.66
C ALA A 411 -24.14 -2.41 16.77
N TYR A 412 -23.62 -1.18 16.89
CA TYR A 412 -22.73 -0.82 17.99
C TYR A 412 -23.39 -0.91 19.35
N ASP A 413 -24.63 -0.41 19.51
CA ASP A 413 -25.34 -0.42 20.80
C ASP A 413 -25.64 -1.84 21.33
N LYS A 414 -25.45 -2.86 20.50
CA LYS A 414 -25.56 -4.27 20.89
C LYS A 414 -24.25 -4.88 21.37
N LEU A 415 -23.12 -4.23 21.13
CA LEU A 415 -21.83 -4.64 21.65
C LEU A 415 -21.69 -4.10 23.08
N ASP A 416 -21.30 -4.96 24.02
CA ASP A 416 -20.86 -4.51 25.34
C ASP A 416 -19.45 -3.90 25.26
N ALA A 417 -19.04 -3.22 26.34
CA ALA A 417 -17.75 -2.52 26.38
C ALA A 417 -16.56 -3.49 26.22
N GLU A 418 -16.65 -4.70 26.76
CA GLU A 418 -15.59 -5.71 26.66
C GLU A 418 -15.43 -6.20 25.21
N THR A 419 -16.54 -6.46 24.53
CA THR A 419 -16.57 -6.85 23.11
C THR A 419 -16.04 -5.72 22.24
N CYS A 420 -16.44 -4.46 22.49
CA CYS A 420 -15.89 -3.30 21.78
C CYS A 420 -14.37 -3.15 21.98
N ALA A 421 -13.90 -3.24 23.23
CA ALA A 421 -12.48 -3.16 23.57
C ALA A 421 -11.66 -4.34 23.01
N ARG A 422 -12.29 -5.48 22.74
CA ARG A 422 -11.65 -6.62 22.06
C ARG A 422 -11.62 -6.44 20.54
N LEU A 423 -12.75 -6.14 19.91
CA LEU A 423 -12.87 -6.01 18.46
C LEU A 423 -12.13 -4.79 17.89
N PHE A 424 -12.14 -3.68 18.62
CA PHE A 424 -11.55 -2.39 18.19
C PHE A 424 -10.41 -1.96 19.13
N SER A 425 -9.61 -2.92 19.59
CA SER A 425 -8.73 -2.76 20.76
C SER A 425 -7.87 -1.50 20.81
N THR A 426 -7.13 -1.17 19.75
CA THR A 426 -6.25 0.01 19.75
C THR A 426 -7.05 1.30 19.64
N THR A 427 -8.06 1.35 18.76
CA THR A 427 -8.91 2.52 18.54
C THR A 427 -9.71 2.89 19.79
N TYR A 428 -10.31 1.90 20.43
CA TYR A 428 -11.09 2.09 21.66
C TYR A 428 -10.18 2.56 22.81
N ALA A 429 -9.06 1.88 23.01
CA ALA A 429 -8.11 2.27 24.04
C ALA A 429 -7.45 3.62 23.77
N ALA A 430 -7.20 3.97 22.51
CA ALA A 430 -6.63 5.28 22.17
C ALA A 430 -7.54 6.42 22.63
N PHE A 431 -8.86 6.26 22.48
CA PHE A 431 -9.83 7.19 23.04
C PHE A 431 -9.73 7.28 24.57
N ASP A 432 -9.78 6.13 25.25
CA ASP A 432 -9.73 6.08 26.71
C ASP A 432 -8.44 6.71 27.26
N ARG A 433 -7.29 6.50 26.59
CA ARG A 433 -6.00 7.11 26.97
C ARG A 433 -6.00 8.61 26.76
N ALA A 434 -6.46 9.05 25.59
CA ALA A 434 -6.51 10.46 25.26
C ALA A 434 -7.42 11.22 26.26
N LEU A 435 -8.58 10.65 26.59
CA LEU A 435 -9.50 11.24 27.57
C LEU A 435 -8.88 11.28 28.97
N SER A 436 -8.26 10.20 29.44
CA SER A 436 -7.61 10.19 30.76
C SER A 436 -6.41 11.13 30.85
N LEU A 437 -5.63 11.28 29.78
CA LEU A 437 -4.52 12.26 29.71
C LEU A 437 -5.04 13.70 29.74
N GLN A 438 -6.14 13.98 29.04
CA GLN A 438 -6.77 15.29 29.01
C GLN A 438 -7.39 15.67 30.36
N ARG A 439 -7.96 14.69 31.06
CA ARG A 439 -8.51 14.86 32.42
C ARG A 439 -7.46 14.81 33.52
N GLU A 440 -6.19 14.63 33.15
CA GLU A 440 -5.08 14.46 34.10
C GLU A 440 -5.27 13.29 35.09
N GLU A 441 -6.10 12.30 34.72
CA GLU A 441 -6.28 11.05 35.47
C GLU A 441 -5.03 10.17 35.37
N ILE A 442 -4.30 10.30 34.27
CA ILE A 442 -3.00 9.68 34.04
C ILE A 442 -2.00 10.73 33.53
N ALA A 443 -0.72 10.49 33.78
CA ALA A 443 0.39 11.28 33.25
C ALA A 443 1.36 10.38 32.49
N LEU A 444 2.03 10.91 31.48
CA LEU A 444 3.10 10.20 30.81
C LEU A 444 4.31 10.09 31.75
N ASP A 445 4.86 8.89 31.86
CA ASP A 445 6.09 8.64 32.61
C ASP A 445 7.27 9.39 31.94
N PRO A 446 7.92 10.35 32.63
CA PRO A 446 9.06 11.07 32.10
C PRO A 446 10.23 10.19 31.67
N ASP A 447 10.45 9.06 32.34
CA ASP A 447 11.57 8.17 31.98
C ASP A 447 11.29 7.45 30.66
N VAL A 448 10.01 7.24 30.32
CA VAL A 448 9.57 6.54 29.12
C VAL A 448 9.29 7.49 27.95
N PHE A 449 8.71 8.66 28.20
CA PHE A 449 8.17 9.54 27.15
C PHE A 449 8.96 10.84 26.93
N ALA A 450 10.18 10.96 27.44
CA ALA A 450 11.01 12.14 27.22
C ALA A 450 11.72 12.09 25.85
N PHE A 451 10.99 12.31 24.75
CA PHE A 451 11.53 12.38 23.38
C PHE A 451 11.61 13.81 22.85
N ASP A 452 12.73 14.11 22.18
CA ASP A 452 12.94 15.33 21.41
C ASP A 452 12.37 15.20 19.99
N TRP A 453 12.34 13.98 19.45
CA TRP A 453 11.88 13.67 18.09
C TRP A 453 10.95 12.46 18.05
N VAL A 454 9.88 12.54 17.27
CA VAL A 454 9.02 11.40 16.95
C VAL A 454 8.90 11.26 15.43
N LEU A 455 9.28 10.09 14.92
CA LEU A 455 9.21 9.70 13.52
C LEU A 455 8.10 8.65 13.37
N VAL A 456 7.21 8.82 12.41
CA VAL A 456 6.02 7.98 12.23
C VAL A 456 5.99 7.47 10.81
N ASP A 457 6.06 6.15 10.63
CA ASP A 457 5.89 5.49 9.35
C ASP A 457 4.46 4.92 9.21
N GLU A 458 3.97 4.84 7.97
CA GLU A 458 2.65 4.32 7.62
C GLU A 458 1.48 4.98 8.39
N VAL A 459 1.52 6.32 8.56
CA VAL A 459 0.53 7.06 9.36
C VAL A 459 -0.92 6.86 8.90
N GLN A 460 -1.13 6.50 7.62
CA GLN A 460 -2.46 6.25 7.09
C GLN A 460 -3.17 5.06 7.73
N ASP A 461 -2.43 4.17 8.39
CA ASP A 461 -3.01 3.04 9.12
C ASP A 461 -3.50 3.42 10.53
N LEU A 462 -3.49 4.71 10.89
CA LEU A 462 -4.08 5.24 12.11
C LEU A 462 -5.42 5.94 11.85
N THR A 463 -6.43 5.62 12.67
CA THR A 463 -7.69 6.38 12.76
C THR A 463 -7.46 7.79 13.31
N LEU A 464 -8.45 8.69 13.21
CA LEU A 464 -8.30 10.06 13.68
C LEU A 464 -8.03 10.15 15.20
N ILE A 465 -8.65 9.29 16.02
CA ILE A 465 -8.38 9.23 17.46
C ILE A 465 -6.99 8.67 17.78
N GLU A 466 -6.52 7.70 17.00
CA GLU A 466 -5.16 7.18 17.13
C GLU A 466 -4.12 8.26 16.75
N GLN A 467 -4.40 9.04 15.68
CA GLN A 467 -3.60 10.21 15.30
C GLN A 467 -3.61 11.29 16.39
N TRP A 468 -4.76 11.57 16.99
CA TRP A 468 -4.86 12.54 18.09
C TRP A 468 -4.01 12.12 19.30
N LEU A 469 -4.15 10.87 19.76
CA LEU A 469 -3.35 10.37 20.87
C LEU A 469 -1.86 10.50 20.58
N LEU A 470 -1.43 10.13 19.37
CA LEU A 470 -0.04 10.27 18.94
C LEU A 470 0.45 11.72 19.03
N VAL A 471 -0.28 12.65 18.42
CA VAL A 471 0.10 14.07 18.40
C VAL A 471 0.08 14.68 19.81
N ASP A 472 -0.86 14.29 20.67
CA ASP A 472 -0.90 14.74 22.06
C ASP A 472 0.24 14.17 22.90
N VAL A 473 0.62 12.90 22.68
CA VAL A 473 1.80 12.28 23.29
C VAL A 473 3.08 12.98 22.86
N VAL A 474 3.21 13.33 21.57
CA VAL A 474 4.34 14.11 21.05
C VAL A 474 4.45 15.46 21.77
N ALA A 475 3.34 16.19 21.87
CA ALA A 475 3.32 17.48 22.57
C ALA A 475 3.73 17.35 24.05
N ARG A 476 3.16 16.38 24.77
CA ARG A 476 3.49 16.14 26.18
C ARG A 476 4.94 15.68 26.38
N SER A 477 5.46 14.86 25.48
CA SER A 477 6.87 14.49 25.42
C SER A 477 7.77 15.73 25.33
N GLY A 478 7.44 16.66 24.43
CA GLY A 478 8.11 17.95 24.32
C GLY A 478 8.08 18.76 25.62
N ARG A 479 6.92 18.83 26.32
CA ARG A 479 6.83 19.48 27.64
C ARG A 479 7.77 18.84 28.66
N ILE A 480 7.81 17.50 28.74
CA ILE A 480 8.68 16.75 29.66
C ILE A 480 10.16 17.09 29.38
N ARG A 481 10.52 17.19 28.09
CA ARG A 481 11.85 17.57 27.63
C ARG A 481 12.15 19.06 27.70
N ASN A 482 11.14 19.89 27.94
CA ASN A 482 11.21 21.35 27.86
C ASN A 482 11.68 21.84 26.48
N VAL A 483 11.18 21.23 25.40
CA VAL A 483 11.44 21.60 23.99
C VAL A 483 10.16 21.50 23.15
N LYS A 484 10.08 22.26 22.04
CA LYS A 484 9.14 21.98 20.96
C LYS A 484 9.62 20.73 20.23
N PRO A 485 8.85 19.63 20.26
CA PRO A 485 9.31 18.34 19.75
C PRO A 485 9.32 18.34 18.23
N GLY A 486 10.30 17.66 17.66
CA GLY A 486 10.34 17.33 16.24
C GLY A 486 9.35 16.23 15.86
N PHE A 487 8.71 16.37 14.70
CA PHE A 487 7.70 15.43 14.22
C PHE A 487 7.86 15.15 12.72
N LEU A 488 8.34 13.96 12.37
CA LEU A 488 8.47 13.52 10.99
C LEU A 488 7.43 12.44 10.75
N VAL A 489 6.63 12.57 9.70
CA VAL A 489 5.55 11.64 9.43
C VAL A 489 5.52 11.26 7.95
N ALA A 490 5.41 9.97 7.68
CA ALA A 490 5.35 9.40 6.34
C ALA A 490 4.06 8.62 6.14
N GLY A 491 3.44 8.77 4.96
CA GLY A 491 2.24 8.00 4.61
C GLY A 491 1.78 8.12 3.17
N ASP A 492 0.69 7.42 2.86
CA ASP A 492 0.08 7.36 1.53
C ASP A 492 -1.44 7.13 1.62
N GLU A 493 -2.25 8.12 1.23
CA GLU A 493 -3.72 8.03 1.26
C GLU A 493 -4.29 6.88 0.39
N ALA A 494 -3.55 6.41 -0.62
CA ALA A 494 -3.97 5.35 -1.53
C ALA A 494 -3.55 3.94 -1.06
N GLN A 495 -2.79 3.82 0.04
CA GLN A 495 -2.35 2.53 0.62
C GLN A 495 -2.87 2.34 2.04
N THR A 496 -4.17 2.52 2.20
CA THR A 496 -4.86 2.28 3.46
C THR A 496 -5.32 0.82 3.50
N VAL A 497 -4.71 -0.02 4.36
CA VAL A 497 -5.13 -1.44 4.49
C VAL A 497 -6.09 -1.68 5.64
N ARG A 498 -5.96 -0.88 6.69
CA ARG A 498 -6.93 -0.80 7.78
C ARG A 498 -8.01 0.22 7.42
N PRO A 499 -9.28 0.00 7.72
CA PRO A 499 -10.32 0.98 7.46
C PRO A 499 -10.20 2.15 8.45
N THR A 500 -9.39 3.17 8.12
CA THR A 500 -9.10 4.31 9.01
C THR A 500 -9.76 5.61 8.56
N ALA A 501 -10.21 5.65 7.31
CA ALA A 501 -10.65 6.88 6.63
C ALA A 501 -9.61 8.02 6.74
N PHE A 502 -8.33 7.67 6.61
CA PHE A 502 -7.22 8.61 6.71
C PHE A 502 -7.30 9.72 5.65
N GLU A 503 -6.99 10.94 6.08
CA GLU A 503 -6.84 12.13 5.23
C GLU A 503 -5.70 13.01 5.75
N PHE A 504 -4.74 13.36 4.89
CA PHE A 504 -3.64 14.27 5.26
C PHE A 504 -4.13 15.63 5.71
N GLY A 505 -5.27 16.10 5.19
CA GLY A 505 -5.86 17.39 5.59
C GLY A 505 -6.27 17.43 7.07
N SER A 506 -6.73 16.31 7.62
CA SER A 506 -7.09 16.20 9.04
C SER A 506 -5.84 16.13 9.92
N LEU A 507 -4.88 15.27 9.56
CA LEU A 507 -3.59 15.17 10.25
C LEU A 507 -2.84 16.52 10.26
N SER A 508 -2.81 17.20 9.11
CA SER A 508 -2.14 18.49 8.95
C SER A 508 -2.67 19.55 9.91
N ARG A 509 -3.99 19.57 10.13
CA ARG A 509 -4.63 20.52 11.06
C ARG A 509 -4.39 20.14 12.50
N LEU A 510 -4.49 18.84 12.86
CA LEU A 510 -4.13 18.36 14.19
C LEU A 510 -2.70 18.76 14.58
N VAL A 511 -1.75 18.51 13.67
CA VAL A 511 -0.35 18.86 13.87
C VAL A 511 -0.16 20.37 14.00
N ALA A 512 -0.79 21.15 13.11
CA ALA A 512 -0.67 22.60 13.15
C ALA A 512 -1.23 23.21 14.45
N GLU A 513 -2.42 22.78 14.87
CA GLU A 513 -3.11 23.29 16.06
C GLU A 513 -2.48 22.80 17.37
N ARG A 514 -2.11 21.52 17.47
CA ARG A 514 -1.60 20.93 18.73
C ARG A 514 -0.10 21.12 18.93
N LEU A 515 0.69 21.09 17.86
CA LEU A 515 2.16 21.23 17.93
C LEU A 515 2.66 22.64 17.62
N ASP A 516 1.79 23.66 17.46
CA ASP A 516 2.16 25.02 17.08
C ASP A 516 3.04 25.04 15.81
N ALA A 517 2.58 24.37 14.76
CA ALA A 517 3.39 24.05 13.58
C ALA A 517 2.93 24.75 12.29
N HIS A 518 2.20 25.87 12.39
CA HIS A 518 1.64 26.56 11.23
C HIS A 518 2.71 27.06 10.22
N THR A 519 3.89 27.46 10.70
CA THR A 519 4.99 28.03 9.90
C THR A 519 6.26 27.16 9.88
N GLU A 520 6.32 26.14 10.73
CA GLU A 520 7.47 25.25 10.93
C GLU A 520 7.25 23.86 10.29
N ARG A 521 6.24 23.74 9.43
CA ARG A 521 5.86 22.52 8.74
C ARG A 521 6.18 22.61 7.26
N GLU A 522 6.83 21.57 6.75
CA GLU A 522 7.04 21.36 5.31
C GLU A 522 6.40 20.04 4.87
N THR A 523 5.86 20.03 3.64
CA THR A 523 5.31 18.82 3.01
C THR A 523 6.15 18.46 1.80
N HIS A 524 6.82 17.32 1.87
CA HIS A 524 7.63 16.77 0.79
C HIS A 524 6.85 15.73 0.01
N LYS A 525 6.74 15.91 -1.30
CA LYS A 525 6.07 14.96 -2.20
C LYS A 525 7.11 14.11 -2.92
N LEU A 526 7.11 12.81 -2.63
CA LEU A 526 7.95 11.81 -3.27
C LEU A 526 7.19 11.20 -4.46
N GLU A 527 7.47 11.71 -5.65
CA GLU A 527 6.75 11.35 -6.89
C GLU A 527 7.44 10.25 -7.72
N GLU A 528 8.71 9.93 -7.46
CA GLU A 528 9.47 8.94 -8.23
C GLU A 528 9.30 7.53 -7.66
N ASN A 529 9.07 6.52 -8.51
CA ASN A 529 9.12 5.12 -8.06
C ASN A 529 10.58 4.61 -8.05
N LEU A 530 11.09 4.27 -6.88
CA LEU A 530 12.47 3.82 -6.65
C LEU A 530 12.56 2.32 -6.29
N ARG A 531 11.41 1.63 -6.15
CA ARG A 531 11.34 0.26 -5.62
C ARG A 531 10.99 -0.76 -6.69
N SER A 532 9.98 -0.48 -7.50
CA SER A 532 9.46 -1.45 -8.46
C SER A 532 10.00 -1.17 -9.86
N PRO A 533 10.31 -2.23 -10.63
CA PRO A 533 10.65 -2.11 -12.04
C PRO A 533 9.58 -1.38 -12.86
N GLU A 534 9.98 -0.81 -13.99
CA GLU A 534 9.11 -0.01 -14.85
C GLU A 534 7.81 -0.71 -15.26
N THR A 535 7.89 -1.99 -15.61
CA THR A 535 6.74 -2.80 -16.02
C THR A 535 5.72 -2.96 -14.90
N ILE A 536 6.18 -3.14 -13.65
CA ILE A 536 5.31 -3.29 -12.48
C ILE A 536 4.73 -1.92 -12.09
N ALA A 537 5.56 -0.86 -12.11
CA ALA A 537 5.10 0.50 -11.83
C ALA A 537 3.99 0.94 -12.81
N LYS A 538 4.18 0.67 -14.11
CA LYS A 538 3.17 0.92 -15.15
C LYS A 538 1.89 0.11 -14.93
N LEU A 539 1.99 -1.16 -14.54
CA LEU A 539 0.83 -1.97 -14.19
C LEU A 539 0.04 -1.35 -13.03
N VAL A 540 0.72 -1.00 -11.94
CA VAL A 540 0.09 -0.38 -10.77
C VAL A 540 -0.58 0.94 -11.15
N GLU A 541 0.08 1.78 -11.95
CA GLU A 541 -0.49 3.04 -12.42
C GLU A 541 -1.71 2.83 -13.32
N ASN A 542 -1.67 1.87 -14.25
CA ASN A 542 -2.82 1.55 -15.10
C ASN A 542 -4.02 1.08 -14.27
N VAL A 543 -3.78 0.16 -13.34
CA VAL A 543 -4.80 -0.35 -12.39
C VAL A 543 -5.41 0.79 -11.60
N GLU A 544 -4.56 1.65 -11.04
CA GLU A 544 -5.00 2.82 -10.30
C GLU A 544 -5.89 3.74 -11.16
N GLN A 545 -5.40 4.11 -12.34
CA GLN A 545 -6.10 5.03 -13.23
C GLN A 545 -7.45 4.47 -13.68
N ILE A 546 -7.49 3.22 -14.14
CA ILE A 546 -8.69 2.61 -14.73
C ILE A 546 -9.73 2.36 -13.65
N LEU A 547 -9.32 1.79 -12.51
CA LEU A 547 -10.28 1.44 -11.46
C LEU A 547 -10.80 2.68 -10.72
N TYR A 548 -9.94 3.66 -10.40
CA TYR A 548 -10.41 4.90 -9.75
C TYR A 548 -11.17 5.84 -10.69
N ARG A 549 -11.01 5.75 -12.02
CA ARG A 549 -11.87 6.48 -12.97
C ARG A 549 -13.36 6.14 -12.74
N GLY A 550 -13.65 4.91 -12.34
CA GLY A 550 -15.00 4.46 -11.98
C GLY A 550 -15.58 5.13 -10.73
N LEU A 551 -14.74 5.66 -9.83
CA LEU A 551 -15.17 6.36 -8.63
C LEU A 551 -15.48 7.85 -8.90
N PRO A 552 -16.41 8.48 -8.17
CA PRO A 552 -16.59 9.93 -8.22
C PRO A 552 -15.34 10.64 -7.71
N LYS A 553 -15.03 11.83 -8.25
CA LYS A 553 -13.80 12.59 -7.90
C LYS A 553 -13.55 12.72 -6.40
N ARG A 554 -14.60 12.91 -5.60
CA ARG A 554 -14.52 13.05 -4.13
C ARG A 554 -14.05 11.80 -3.39
N ALA A 555 -14.22 10.61 -3.99
CA ALA A 555 -13.86 9.33 -3.40
C ALA A 555 -12.52 8.80 -3.92
N ARG A 556 -11.88 9.52 -4.84
CA ARG A 556 -10.55 9.16 -5.34
C ARG A 556 -9.49 9.65 -4.35
N PRO A 557 -8.38 8.92 -4.17
CA PRO A 557 -7.27 9.41 -3.38
C PRO A 557 -6.76 10.75 -3.91
N ARG A 558 -6.23 11.61 -3.04
CA ARG A 558 -5.57 12.85 -3.45
C ARG A 558 -4.08 12.54 -3.65
N GLY A 559 -3.53 12.85 -4.83
CA GLY A 559 -2.12 12.59 -5.11
C GLY A 559 -1.71 12.97 -6.52
N SER A 560 -0.45 13.39 -6.68
CA SER A 560 0.17 13.67 -7.98
C SER A 560 0.55 12.37 -8.69
N ARG A 561 0.74 12.44 -10.01
CA ARG A 561 1.15 11.30 -10.85
C ARG A 561 2.59 10.90 -10.50
N THR A 562 2.87 9.60 -10.54
CA THR A 562 4.22 9.08 -10.45
C THR A 562 5.03 9.51 -11.67
N ASN A 563 6.24 10.03 -11.46
CA ASN A 563 7.21 10.22 -12.54
C ASN A 563 7.90 8.88 -12.83
N SER A 564 8.52 8.79 -14.02
CA SER A 564 9.17 7.56 -14.51
C SER A 564 10.07 6.92 -13.45
N PRO A 565 10.11 5.57 -13.39
CA PRO A 565 10.87 4.85 -12.38
C PRO A 565 12.37 5.15 -12.51
N ALA A 566 13.04 5.28 -11.37
CA ALA A 566 14.50 5.45 -11.34
C ALA A 566 15.23 4.09 -11.42
N ASP A 567 14.56 2.98 -11.12
CA ASP A 567 15.18 1.65 -11.14
C ASP A 567 15.37 1.14 -12.58
N VAL A 568 16.57 0.65 -12.85
CA VAL A 568 17.02 0.19 -14.17
C VAL A 568 16.63 -1.28 -14.42
N THR A 569 16.08 -1.98 -13.41
CA THR A 569 15.67 -3.39 -13.51
C THR A 569 14.49 -3.65 -14.45
N VAL A 570 14.58 -4.73 -15.22
CA VAL A 570 13.46 -5.27 -16.01
C VAL A 570 12.63 -6.16 -15.09
N GLY A 571 11.42 -5.69 -14.77
CA GLY A 571 10.44 -6.48 -14.04
C GLY A 571 9.65 -7.37 -14.98
N ARG A 572 9.04 -8.41 -14.44
CA ARG A 572 8.19 -9.33 -15.20
C ARG A 572 6.75 -9.26 -14.71
N VAL A 573 5.81 -9.18 -15.64
CA VAL A 573 4.39 -9.32 -15.36
C VAL A 573 3.87 -10.47 -16.21
N MET A 574 3.24 -11.46 -15.60
CA MET A 574 2.68 -12.62 -16.28
C MET A 574 1.28 -12.94 -15.74
N GLN A 575 0.50 -13.65 -16.54
CA GLN A 575 -0.85 -14.11 -16.23
C GLN A 575 -0.87 -15.63 -16.22
N VAL A 576 -1.54 -16.24 -15.25
CA VAL A 576 -1.72 -17.69 -15.18
C VAL A 576 -3.21 -17.98 -15.05
N ASP A 577 -3.71 -18.82 -15.96
CA ASP A 577 -5.08 -19.31 -15.93
C ASP A 577 -5.16 -20.54 -15.02
N THR A 578 -6.00 -20.46 -14.00
CA THR A 578 -6.25 -21.55 -13.04
C THR A 578 -7.68 -22.04 -13.11
N THR A 579 -8.29 -21.99 -14.30
CA THR A 579 -9.63 -22.57 -14.54
C THR A 579 -9.64 -24.08 -14.27
N GLU A 580 -8.52 -24.77 -14.54
CA GLU A 580 -8.31 -26.16 -14.14
C GLU A 580 -7.69 -26.25 -12.73
N GLU A 581 -8.25 -27.12 -11.88
CA GLU A 581 -7.78 -27.33 -10.51
C GLU A 581 -6.30 -27.75 -10.43
N ALA A 582 -5.85 -28.56 -11.40
CA ALA A 582 -4.45 -28.97 -11.52
C ALA A 582 -3.51 -27.76 -11.71
N ALA A 583 -3.92 -26.76 -12.48
CA ALA A 583 -3.14 -25.55 -12.69
C ALA A 583 -3.02 -24.73 -11.40
N LEU A 584 -4.09 -24.63 -10.60
CA LEU A 584 -4.01 -24.00 -9.27
C LEU A 584 -3.02 -24.74 -8.36
N HIS A 585 -3.10 -26.07 -8.32
CA HIS A 585 -2.19 -26.90 -7.55
C HIS A 585 -0.71 -26.68 -7.95
N ASP A 586 -0.42 -26.61 -9.25
CA ASP A 586 0.94 -26.38 -9.76
C ASP A 586 1.47 -25.00 -9.40
N VAL A 587 0.63 -23.96 -9.46
CA VAL A 587 0.98 -22.60 -9.01
C VAL A 587 1.29 -22.59 -7.52
N LEU A 588 0.41 -23.16 -6.68
CA LEU A 588 0.62 -23.21 -5.23
C LEU A 588 1.90 -23.98 -4.87
N THR A 589 2.17 -25.10 -5.55
CA THR A 589 3.37 -25.90 -5.37
C THR A 589 4.64 -25.16 -5.79
N THR A 590 4.58 -24.43 -6.91
CA THR A 590 5.66 -23.56 -7.39
C THR A 590 6.03 -22.53 -6.32
N PHE A 591 5.05 -21.77 -5.82
CA PHE A 591 5.29 -20.76 -4.78
C PHE A 591 5.76 -21.35 -3.46
N LYS A 592 5.29 -22.55 -3.09
CA LYS A 592 5.81 -23.28 -1.93
C LYS A 592 7.31 -23.58 -2.06
N SER A 593 7.75 -23.98 -3.25
CA SER A 593 9.15 -24.33 -3.50
C SER A 593 10.09 -23.11 -3.46
N LEU A 594 9.55 -21.92 -3.78
CA LEU A 594 10.25 -20.63 -3.75
C LEU A 594 10.29 -19.97 -2.36
N ALA A 595 9.91 -20.71 -1.30
CA ALA A 595 9.74 -20.21 0.06
C ALA A 595 10.76 -19.13 0.47
N GLY A 596 10.27 -18.02 1.03
CA GLY A 596 11.08 -16.89 1.49
C GLY A 596 11.31 -15.80 0.44
N ASP A 597 11.36 -16.14 -0.85
CA ASP A 597 11.56 -15.17 -1.94
C ASP A 597 10.25 -14.82 -2.68
N ALA A 598 9.18 -15.59 -2.45
CA ALA A 598 7.90 -15.42 -3.11
C ALA A 598 6.73 -15.41 -2.11
N ALA A 599 5.66 -14.68 -2.46
CA ALA A 599 4.42 -14.65 -1.69
C ALA A 599 3.19 -14.76 -2.59
N LEU A 600 2.16 -15.46 -2.08
CA LEU A 600 0.83 -15.51 -2.69
C LEU A 600 -0.11 -14.62 -1.90
N VAL A 601 -0.76 -13.69 -2.59
CA VAL A 601 -1.60 -12.65 -2.01
C VAL A 601 -3.00 -12.75 -2.54
N VAL A 602 -3.96 -12.80 -1.64
CA VAL A 602 -5.37 -12.60 -1.96
C VAL A 602 -5.72 -11.14 -1.65
N PRO A 603 -6.15 -10.33 -2.64
CA PRO A 603 -6.36 -8.89 -2.46
C PRO A 603 -7.69 -8.56 -1.75
N THR A 604 -7.97 -9.27 -0.65
CA THR A 604 -9.19 -9.18 0.15
C THR A 604 -8.83 -9.05 1.65
N ALA A 605 -9.81 -8.74 2.50
CA ALA A 605 -9.61 -8.83 3.95
C ALA A 605 -9.59 -10.28 4.46
N LEU A 606 -10.39 -11.15 3.81
CA LEU A 606 -10.60 -12.53 4.20
C LEU A 606 -10.18 -13.45 3.06
N ILE A 607 -9.41 -14.48 3.38
CA ILE A 607 -9.09 -15.54 2.41
C ILE A 607 -10.40 -16.30 2.10
N PRO A 608 -10.80 -16.39 0.82
CA PRO A 608 -11.97 -17.17 0.39
C PRO A 608 -11.83 -18.64 0.82
N GLU A 609 -12.93 -19.26 1.24
CA GLU A 609 -12.92 -20.67 1.71
C GLU A 609 -12.39 -21.63 0.64
N HIS A 610 -12.72 -21.39 -0.64
CA HIS A 610 -12.23 -22.21 -1.75
C HIS A 610 -10.70 -22.17 -1.94
N LEU A 611 -9.99 -21.12 -1.50
CA LEU A 611 -8.52 -21.08 -1.53
C LEU A 611 -7.91 -21.62 -0.22
N LYS A 612 -8.61 -21.42 0.88
CA LYS A 612 -8.17 -21.78 2.22
C LYS A 612 -7.99 -23.29 2.38
N ASP A 613 -8.92 -24.07 1.84
CA ASP A 613 -8.86 -25.53 1.90
C ASP A 613 -7.64 -26.06 1.11
N PHE A 614 -7.45 -25.58 -0.13
CA PHE A 614 -6.29 -25.93 -0.96
C PHE A 614 -4.95 -25.54 -0.34
N ALA A 615 -4.86 -24.31 0.17
CA ALA A 615 -3.64 -23.83 0.81
C ALA A 615 -3.29 -24.64 2.07
N THR A 616 -4.31 -25.03 2.85
CA THR A 616 -4.13 -25.85 4.04
C THR A 616 -3.63 -27.25 3.67
N GLU A 617 -4.24 -27.88 2.66
CA GLU A 617 -3.83 -29.20 2.16
C GLU A 617 -2.37 -29.20 1.70
N LEU A 618 -1.96 -28.16 0.96
CA LEU A 618 -0.60 -28.06 0.42
C LEU A 618 0.40 -27.47 1.40
N GLY A 619 -0.03 -26.98 2.57
CA GLY A 619 0.84 -26.29 3.53
C GLY A 619 1.47 -25.02 2.96
N VAL A 620 0.68 -24.23 2.23
CA VAL A 620 1.08 -22.96 1.62
C VAL A 620 0.53 -21.81 2.42
N THR A 621 1.37 -20.80 2.69
CA THR A 621 0.94 -19.58 3.35
C THR A 621 0.32 -18.63 2.32
N LEU A 622 -0.96 -18.31 2.51
CA LEU A 622 -1.63 -17.24 1.78
C LEU A 622 -1.64 -15.97 2.62
N TRP A 623 -1.34 -14.86 1.97
CA TRP A 623 -1.35 -13.54 2.58
C TRP A 623 -2.57 -12.75 2.13
N THR A 624 -3.15 -11.96 3.03
CA THR A 624 -4.06 -10.87 2.67
C THR A 624 -3.28 -9.58 2.44
N SER A 625 -3.86 -8.60 1.73
CA SER A 625 -3.23 -7.28 1.55
C SER A 625 -2.86 -6.60 2.88
N GLU A 626 -3.60 -6.86 3.95
CA GLU A 626 -3.30 -6.35 5.28
C GLU A 626 -2.06 -7.05 5.89
N SER A 627 -2.03 -8.38 5.88
CA SER A 627 -0.95 -9.16 6.48
C SER A 627 0.39 -9.05 5.75
N ILE A 628 0.38 -8.75 4.43
CA ILE A 628 1.60 -8.60 3.64
C ILE A 628 2.13 -7.16 3.62
N LYS A 629 1.37 -6.20 4.13
CA LYS A 629 1.79 -4.79 4.09
C LYS A 629 3.10 -4.63 4.86
N GLY A 630 4.00 -3.81 4.31
CA GLY A 630 5.34 -3.61 4.86
C GLY A 630 6.35 -4.69 4.44
N LEU A 631 5.90 -5.85 3.98
CA LEU A 631 6.78 -6.88 3.45
C LEU A 631 7.09 -6.66 1.97
N GLU A 632 8.21 -7.20 1.51
CA GLU A 632 8.62 -7.17 0.11
C GLU A 632 9.07 -8.56 -0.32
N PHE A 633 8.68 -8.96 -1.53
CA PHE A 633 9.08 -10.24 -2.10
C PHE A 633 9.64 -10.02 -3.49
N ARG A 634 10.52 -10.92 -3.92
CA ARG A 634 11.04 -10.93 -5.28
C ARG A 634 9.93 -11.21 -6.27
N THR A 635 9.14 -12.23 -5.97
CA THR A 635 7.99 -12.66 -6.77
C THR A 635 6.71 -12.56 -5.95
N VAL A 636 5.67 -11.94 -6.50
CA VAL A 636 4.34 -11.92 -5.87
C VAL A 636 3.32 -12.49 -6.84
N GLY A 637 2.60 -13.51 -6.40
CA GLY A 637 1.42 -14.02 -7.08
C GLY A 637 0.17 -13.38 -6.47
N VAL A 638 -0.65 -12.72 -7.29
CA VAL A 638 -1.93 -12.15 -6.86
C VAL A 638 -3.04 -13.07 -7.35
N LEU A 639 -3.77 -13.66 -6.40
CA LEU A 639 -4.83 -14.64 -6.65
C LEU A 639 -6.17 -13.98 -6.94
N ASP A 640 -7.05 -14.72 -7.63
CA ASP A 640 -8.43 -14.36 -7.97
C ASP A 640 -8.59 -13.03 -8.70
N VAL A 641 -7.60 -12.62 -9.52
CA VAL A 641 -7.62 -11.31 -10.18
C VAL A 641 -8.91 -11.05 -10.99
N PRO A 642 -9.40 -11.98 -11.85
CA PRO A 642 -10.64 -11.77 -12.57
C PRO A 642 -11.87 -11.58 -11.68
N GLU A 643 -11.97 -12.34 -10.58
CA GLU A 643 -13.08 -12.25 -9.62
C GLU A 643 -13.06 -10.90 -8.88
N VAL A 644 -11.88 -10.43 -8.49
CA VAL A 644 -11.68 -9.14 -7.81
C VAL A 644 -12.12 -7.98 -8.70
N ILE A 645 -11.74 -7.99 -9.98
CA ILE A 645 -12.17 -6.96 -10.93
C ILE A 645 -13.68 -7.02 -11.18
N ALA A 646 -14.24 -8.22 -11.37
CA ALA A 646 -15.68 -8.39 -11.52
C ALA A 646 -16.46 -7.89 -10.29
N HIS A 647 -15.92 -8.12 -9.10
CA HIS A 647 -16.49 -7.61 -7.84
C HIS A 647 -16.48 -6.07 -7.78
N ILE A 648 -15.36 -5.43 -8.17
CA ILE A 648 -15.27 -3.97 -8.26
C ILE A 648 -16.30 -3.42 -9.24
N ASP A 649 -16.43 -4.01 -10.42
CA ASP A 649 -17.41 -3.58 -11.43
C ASP A 649 -18.85 -3.71 -10.93
N HIS A 650 -19.16 -4.81 -10.25
CA HIS A 650 -20.45 -5.00 -9.61
C HIS A 650 -20.74 -3.86 -8.61
N LEU A 651 -19.79 -3.55 -7.73
CA LEU A 651 -19.93 -2.49 -6.72
C LEU A 651 -20.10 -1.09 -7.35
N LEU A 652 -19.36 -0.80 -8.43
CA LEU A 652 -19.46 0.49 -9.13
C LEU A 652 -20.79 0.65 -9.88
N SER A 653 -21.38 -0.46 -10.32
CA SER A 653 -22.69 -0.49 -10.99
C SER A 653 -23.88 -0.45 -10.01
N ASP A 654 -23.66 -0.74 -8.73
CA ASP A 654 -24.72 -0.83 -7.74
C ASP A 654 -25.33 0.55 -7.43
N THR A 655 -26.63 0.66 -7.71
CA THR A 655 -27.42 1.88 -7.50
C THR A 655 -28.20 1.89 -6.19
N LYS A 656 -28.42 0.72 -5.56
CA LYS A 656 -29.28 0.60 -4.36
C LYS A 656 -28.57 1.05 -3.09
N ALA A 657 -27.30 0.68 -2.94
CA ALA A 657 -26.46 1.04 -1.80
C ALA A 657 -25.26 1.90 -2.24
N ARG A 658 -25.47 2.79 -3.22
CA ARG A 658 -24.41 3.46 -3.99
C ARG A 658 -23.29 4.03 -3.12
N ALA A 659 -23.59 4.71 -2.01
CA ALA A 659 -22.55 5.30 -1.16
C ALA A 659 -21.64 4.23 -0.53
N LEU A 660 -22.22 3.21 0.11
CA LEU A 660 -21.45 2.11 0.72
C LEU A 660 -20.71 1.30 -0.34
N SER A 661 -21.38 0.97 -1.46
CA SER A 661 -20.76 0.19 -2.53
C SER A 661 -19.56 0.91 -3.16
N LEU A 662 -19.58 2.24 -3.26
CA LEU A 662 -18.42 3.03 -3.70
C LEU A 662 -17.25 2.99 -2.70
N GLU A 663 -17.52 2.99 -1.40
CA GLU A 663 -16.46 2.89 -0.37
C GLU A 663 -15.82 1.51 -0.31
N ILE A 664 -16.63 0.47 -0.46
CA ILE A 664 -16.13 -0.90 -0.57
C ILE A 664 -15.33 -1.05 -1.86
N ALA A 665 -15.81 -0.48 -2.98
CA ALA A 665 -15.05 -0.50 -4.24
C ALA A 665 -13.69 0.19 -4.08
N ARG A 666 -13.64 1.36 -3.43
CA ARG A 666 -12.38 2.05 -3.12
C ARG A 666 -11.45 1.15 -2.31
N THR A 667 -11.94 0.59 -1.20
CA THR A 667 -11.12 -0.26 -0.31
C THR A 667 -10.59 -1.50 -1.04
N THR A 668 -11.39 -2.13 -1.89
CA THR A 668 -10.97 -3.27 -2.72
C THR A 668 -9.89 -2.86 -3.72
N ILE A 669 -10.00 -1.68 -4.35
CA ILE A 669 -8.96 -1.14 -5.24
C ILE A 669 -7.66 -0.90 -4.46
N ASP A 670 -7.72 -0.26 -3.29
CA ASP A 670 -6.55 0.02 -2.45
C ASP A 670 -5.82 -1.28 -2.07
N ARG A 671 -6.57 -2.32 -1.67
CA ARG A 671 -5.99 -3.64 -1.36
C ARG A 671 -5.36 -4.32 -2.57
N PHE A 672 -5.97 -4.19 -3.74
CA PHE A 672 -5.41 -4.74 -4.97
C PHE A 672 -4.09 -4.04 -5.34
N LEU A 673 -4.02 -2.70 -5.23
CA LEU A 673 -2.79 -1.93 -5.43
C LEU A 673 -1.69 -2.30 -4.42
N VAL A 674 -2.06 -2.53 -3.15
CA VAL A 674 -1.12 -3.02 -2.13
C VAL A 674 -0.53 -4.36 -2.53
N ALA A 675 -1.37 -5.33 -2.95
CA ALA A 675 -0.91 -6.65 -3.38
C ALA A 675 0.09 -6.57 -4.55
N LEU A 676 -0.23 -5.78 -5.59
CA LEU A 676 0.62 -5.60 -6.76
C LEU A 676 1.96 -4.93 -6.44
N SER A 677 1.96 -3.97 -5.51
CA SER A 677 3.16 -3.20 -5.14
C SER A 677 4.14 -3.95 -4.24
N ARG A 678 3.81 -5.16 -3.77
CA ARG A 678 4.72 -5.95 -2.92
C ARG A 678 5.88 -6.57 -3.69
N ALA A 679 5.75 -6.72 -5.01
CA ALA A 679 6.78 -7.31 -5.86
C ALA A 679 7.93 -6.34 -6.15
N THR A 680 9.15 -6.87 -6.04
CA THR A 680 10.38 -6.15 -6.40
C THR A 680 10.95 -6.57 -7.75
N GLU A 681 10.53 -7.70 -8.32
CA GLU A 681 10.93 -8.14 -9.66
C GLU A 681 9.79 -8.71 -10.51
N THR A 682 9.00 -9.65 -9.98
CA THR A 682 8.01 -10.39 -10.77
C THR A 682 6.62 -10.34 -10.14
N VAL A 683 5.60 -9.98 -10.92
CA VAL A 683 4.19 -10.11 -10.57
C VAL A 683 3.56 -11.20 -11.42
N VAL A 684 2.89 -12.15 -10.77
CA VAL A 684 2.11 -13.22 -11.40
C VAL A 684 0.64 -12.96 -11.08
N LEU A 685 -0.17 -12.65 -12.08
CA LEU A 685 -1.61 -12.45 -11.93
C LEU A 685 -2.30 -13.79 -12.17
N ILE A 686 -3.02 -14.28 -11.17
CA ILE A 686 -3.53 -15.66 -11.14
C ILE A 686 -5.05 -15.60 -11.01
N GLY A 687 -5.75 -16.46 -11.74
CA GLY A 687 -7.18 -16.64 -11.56
C GLY A 687 -7.83 -17.49 -12.65
N ALA A 688 -9.10 -17.81 -12.44
CA ALA A 688 -9.94 -18.52 -13.40
C ALA A 688 -10.87 -17.56 -14.16
N GLY A 689 -11.33 -17.96 -15.35
CA GLY A 689 -12.38 -17.23 -16.07
C GLY A 689 -11.95 -15.93 -16.75
N TRP A 690 -10.68 -15.83 -17.17
CA TRP A 690 -10.13 -14.68 -17.88
C TRP A 690 -10.90 -14.29 -19.16
N SER A 691 -11.44 -15.28 -19.88
CA SER A 691 -12.14 -15.09 -21.16
C SER A 691 -13.62 -14.71 -21.04
N GLU A 692 -14.24 -14.91 -19.87
CA GLU A 692 -15.69 -14.77 -19.67
C GLU A 692 -16.08 -13.44 -19.00
N ARG A 693 -15.12 -12.65 -18.50
CA ARG A 693 -15.43 -11.53 -17.59
C ARG A 693 -14.65 -10.24 -17.89
N THR A 694 -15.41 -9.22 -18.32
CA THR A 694 -15.16 -7.77 -18.29
C THR A 694 -14.15 -7.14 -19.26
N ASN A 695 -14.61 -6.16 -20.05
CA ASN A 695 -13.78 -5.27 -20.89
C ASN A 695 -12.67 -4.56 -20.09
N ARG A 696 -12.83 -4.39 -18.78
CA ARG A 696 -11.83 -3.71 -17.94
C ARG A 696 -10.56 -4.51 -17.76
N LEU A 697 -10.61 -5.84 -17.71
CA LEU A 697 -9.37 -6.63 -17.68
C LEU A 697 -8.54 -6.34 -18.93
N ASP A 698 -9.17 -6.32 -20.10
CA ASP A 698 -8.50 -5.94 -21.34
C ASP A 698 -7.97 -4.50 -21.30
N GLU A 699 -8.72 -3.54 -20.75
CA GLU A 699 -8.25 -2.15 -20.53
C GLU A 699 -7.05 -2.07 -19.58
N LEU A 700 -7.00 -2.86 -18.51
CA LEU A 700 -5.87 -2.86 -17.55
C LEU A 700 -4.54 -3.17 -18.22
N PHE A 701 -4.58 -4.01 -19.26
CA PHE A 701 -3.41 -4.45 -20.02
C PHE A 701 -3.29 -3.77 -21.40
N SER A 702 -4.27 -2.97 -21.84
CA SER A 702 -4.26 -2.26 -23.13
C SER A 702 -4.14 -0.73 -22.97
N ARG A 703 -3.21 -0.14 -23.73
CA ARG A 703 -2.81 1.28 -23.62
C ARG A 703 -3.74 2.23 -24.40
N ASP A 704 -5.01 2.36 -24.04
CA ASP A 704 -5.82 3.45 -24.63
C ASP A 704 -5.69 4.75 -23.82
N ASP A 705 -4.51 5.39 -23.92
CA ASP A 705 -4.33 6.81 -23.58
C ASP A 705 -4.16 7.61 -24.87
N SER A 706 -5.30 7.96 -25.48
CA SER A 706 -5.40 8.77 -26.70
C SER A 706 -4.94 10.23 -26.52
N SER A 707 -4.50 10.64 -25.31
CA SER A 707 -4.22 12.05 -24.99
C SER A 707 -2.76 12.49 -25.09
N ARG A 708 -1.80 11.59 -25.34
CA ARG A 708 -0.37 11.91 -25.51
C ARG A 708 0.25 11.20 -26.71
N ARG A 709 -0.16 11.59 -27.93
CA ARG A 709 0.60 11.25 -29.15
C ARG A 709 1.63 12.36 -29.39
N VAL A 710 2.91 12.08 -29.10
CA VAL A 710 4.01 12.76 -29.77
C VAL A 710 4.27 11.94 -31.04
N GLU A 711 4.22 12.58 -32.21
CA GLU A 711 4.51 11.92 -33.48
C GLU A 711 5.93 11.33 -33.45
N GLY A 712 6.06 10.01 -33.53
CA GLY A 712 7.34 9.32 -33.72
C GLY A 712 7.81 8.36 -32.61
N GLU A 713 7.10 8.24 -31.49
CA GLU A 713 7.40 7.23 -30.46
C GLU A 713 6.23 6.22 -30.36
N GLU A 714 6.37 5.11 -31.10
CA GLU A 714 5.47 3.95 -31.07
C GLU A 714 5.91 3.00 -29.94
N GLU A 715 5.07 2.76 -28.93
CA GLU A 715 5.37 1.76 -27.91
C GLU A 715 4.21 0.75 -27.74
N GLY A 716 4.46 -0.50 -28.10
CA GLY A 716 3.65 -1.68 -27.74
C GLY A 716 3.56 -1.94 -26.22
N PRO A 717 3.07 -3.10 -25.76
CA PRO A 717 3.01 -3.43 -24.34
C PRO A 717 4.40 -3.28 -23.70
N PRO A 718 4.50 -2.78 -22.46
CA PRO A 718 5.80 -2.55 -21.84
C PRO A 718 6.59 -3.86 -21.79
N GLU A 719 7.86 -3.78 -22.18
CA GLU A 719 8.78 -4.91 -22.08
C GLU A 719 8.79 -5.49 -20.67
N GLY A 720 8.98 -6.80 -20.54
CA GLY A 720 8.76 -7.54 -19.30
C GLY A 720 7.32 -8.05 -19.11
N HIS A 721 6.36 -7.63 -19.95
CA HIS A 721 5.02 -8.25 -19.95
C HIS A 721 5.04 -9.54 -20.78
N LEU A 722 4.90 -10.68 -20.10
CA LEU A 722 4.97 -12.02 -20.65
C LEU A 722 3.60 -12.63 -20.94
N GLY A 723 2.52 -11.85 -20.95
CA GLY A 723 1.17 -12.36 -21.25
C GLY A 723 0.80 -13.59 -20.41
N PHE A 724 0.17 -14.58 -21.04
CA PHE A 724 -0.22 -15.82 -20.39
C PHE A 724 0.90 -16.87 -20.38
N VAL A 725 1.06 -17.49 -19.22
CA VAL A 725 2.03 -18.55 -18.93
C VAL A 725 1.28 -19.79 -18.45
N ASP A 726 1.68 -20.96 -18.95
CA ASP A 726 1.19 -22.25 -18.46
C ASP A 726 1.68 -22.49 -17.02
N ALA A 727 0.79 -22.95 -16.14
CA ALA A 727 1.10 -23.21 -14.74
C ALA A 727 2.26 -24.20 -14.56
N ALA A 728 2.36 -25.21 -15.43
CA ALA A 728 3.43 -26.22 -15.38
C ALA A 728 4.81 -25.64 -15.77
N GLU A 729 4.85 -24.55 -16.53
CA GLU A 729 6.10 -23.87 -16.92
C GLU A 729 6.53 -22.76 -15.95
N LEU A 730 5.66 -22.38 -15.01
CA LEU A 730 5.86 -21.24 -14.14
C LEU A 730 7.17 -21.34 -13.33
N GLN A 731 7.43 -22.49 -12.71
CA GLN A 731 8.65 -22.73 -11.93
C GLN A 731 9.90 -22.49 -12.78
N VAL A 732 9.92 -23.05 -13.99
CA VAL A 732 11.04 -22.89 -14.92
C VAL A 732 11.24 -21.42 -15.21
N ILE A 733 10.18 -20.68 -15.54
CA ILE A 733 10.26 -19.25 -15.87
C ILE A 733 10.76 -18.39 -14.70
N LEU A 734 10.32 -18.70 -13.47
CA LEU A 734 10.75 -17.96 -12.28
C LEU A 734 12.22 -18.20 -11.92
N ASP A 735 12.72 -19.41 -12.19
CA ASP A 735 14.11 -19.81 -11.96
C ASP A 735 15.12 -19.28 -12.99
N LEU A 736 14.66 -18.78 -14.14
CA LEU A 736 15.55 -18.29 -15.20
C LEU A 736 16.32 -17.02 -14.82
N ASP A 737 17.60 -17.01 -15.19
CA ASP A 737 18.44 -15.81 -15.16
C ASP A 737 18.28 -15.00 -16.47
N ALA A 738 18.59 -13.69 -16.43
CA ALA A 738 18.52 -12.83 -17.61
C ALA A 738 19.39 -13.32 -18.79
N ALA A 739 20.47 -14.06 -18.52
CA ALA A 739 21.34 -14.68 -19.52
C ALA A 739 20.63 -15.74 -20.39
N ASP A 740 19.58 -16.38 -19.86
CA ASP A 740 18.81 -17.41 -20.57
C ASP A 740 17.68 -16.80 -21.44
N ALA A 741 17.43 -15.49 -21.34
CA ALA A 741 16.33 -14.81 -22.02
C ALA A 741 16.47 -14.83 -23.55
N VAL A 742 17.66 -14.57 -24.11
CA VAL A 742 17.88 -14.57 -25.57
C VAL A 742 17.69 -15.97 -26.17
N ALA A 743 18.21 -16.99 -25.49
CA ALA A 743 18.02 -18.39 -25.90
C ALA A 743 16.54 -18.79 -25.82
N ARG A 744 15.83 -18.37 -24.77
CA ARG A 744 14.39 -18.62 -24.61
C ARG A 744 13.55 -17.87 -25.64
N VAL A 745 13.88 -16.62 -25.98
CA VAL A 745 13.23 -15.88 -27.08
C VAL A 745 13.33 -16.70 -28.37
N GLY A 746 14.51 -17.23 -28.68
CA GLY A 746 14.69 -18.13 -29.83
C GLY A 746 13.80 -19.38 -29.78
N ALA A 747 13.71 -20.04 -28.62
CA ALA A 747 12.87 -21.22 -28.42
C ALA A 747 11.37 -20.93 -28.52
N LEU A 748 10.89 -19.83 -27.92
CA LEU A 748 9.49 -19.39 -27.96
C LEU A 748 9.06 -19.00 -29.38
N ILE A 749 9.93 -18.32 -30.14
CA ILE A 749 9.66 -18.05 -31.57
C ILE A 749 9.54 -19.35 -32.35
N GLN A 750 10.44 -20.32 -32.13
CA GLN A 750 10.38 -21.61 -32.79
C GLN A 750 9.11 -22.40 -32.41
N SER A 751 8.72 -22.36 -31.14
CA SER A 751 7.48 -22.94 -30.62
C SER A 751 6.25 -22.31 -31.29
N SER A 752 6.19 -20.97 -31.34
CA SER A 752 5.14 -20.22 -32.05
C SER A 752 5.06 -20.61 -33.53
N GLU A 753 6.19 -20.73 -34.23
CA GLU A 753 6.23 -21.15 -35.64
C GLU A 753 5.63 -22.56 -35.83
N GLN A 754 5.90 -23.49 -34.90
CA GLN A 754 5.34 -24.84 -34.93
C GLN A 754 3.83 -24.87 -34.63
N LEU A 755 3.36 -24.05 -33.68
CA LEU A 755 1.94 -23.94 -33.34
C LEU A 755 1.13 -23.33 -34.49
N VAL A 756 1.66 -22.31 -35.17
CA VAL A 756 1.06 -21.80 -36.43
C VAL A 756 0.91 -22.92 -37.46
N ALA A 757 1.94 -23.75 -37.63
CA ALA A 757 1.88 -24.85 -38.60
C ALA A 757 0.84 -25.94 -38.25
N ARG A 758 0.48 -26.07 -36.96
CA ARG A 758 -0.56 -26.99 -36.47
C ARG A 758 -1.96 -26.38 -36.43
N GLY A 759 -2.12 -25.10 -36.82
CA GLY A 759 -3.38 -24.38 -36.74
C GLY A 759 -3.78 -23.92 -35.34
N GLN A 760 -2.87 -23.99 -34.36
CA GLN A 760 -3.10 -23.57 -32.97
C GLN A 760 -2.73 -22.08 -32.82
N HIS A 761 -3.49 -21.21 -33.49
CA HIS A 761 -3.10 -19.80 -33.67
C HIS A 761 -3.13 -18.99 -32.38
N MET A 762 -4.10 -19.23 -31.50
CA MET A 762 -4.14 -18.57 -30.19
C MET A 762 -2.88 -18.87 -29.35
N ASP A 763 -2.48 -20.14 -29.24
CA ASP A 763 -1.28 -20.53 -28.50
C ASP A 763 0.00 -20.00 -29.16
N ALA A 764 0.02 -19.96 -30.50
CA ALA A 764 1.13 -19.35 -31.23
C ALA A 764 1.29 -17.85 -30.95
N VAL A 765 0.18 -17.12 -30.79
CA VAL A 765 0.19 -15.71 -30.37
C VAL A 765 0.74 -15.59 -28.95
N ARG A 766 0.31 -16.46 -28.02
CA ARG A 766 0.81 -16.47 -26.64
C ARG A 766 2.34 -16.64 -26.62
N GLU A 767 2.88 -17.64 -27.31
CA GLU A 767 4.33 -17.88 -27.37
C GLU A 767 5.11 -16.69 -27.97
N ALA A 768 4.57 -16.04 -29.00
CA ALA A 768 5.21 -14.87 -29.62
C ALA A 768 5.13 -13.62 -28.73
N GLU A 769 4.04 -13.42 -28.00
CA GLU A 769 3.88 -12.38 -26.97
C GLU A 769 4.89 -12.59 -25.83
N ASN A 770 5.05 -13.83 -25.37
CA ASN A 770 6.02 -14.22 -24.33
C ASN A 770 7.45 -13.92 -24.81
N ALA A 771 7.77 -14.24 -26.07
CA ALA A 771 9.05 -13.91 -26.68
C ALA A 771 9.27 -12.39 -26.74
N ARG A 772 8.24 -11.61 -27.12
CA ARG A 772 8.32 -10.15 -27.18
C ARG A 772 8.60 -9.55 -25.80
N GLY A 773 7.96 -10.06 -24.75
CA GLY A 773 8.16 -9.60 -23.38
C GLY A 773 9.59 -9.79 -22.86
N LEU A 774 10.35 -10.75 -23.42
CA LEU A 774 11.74 -11.03 -23.06
C LEU A 774 12.79 -10.24 -23.88
N LEU A 775 12.38 -9.39 -24.82
CA LEU A 775 13.31 -8.72 -25.73
C LEU A 775 14.21 -7.65 -25.07
N GLY A 776 13.76 -7.00 -23.99
CA GLY A 776 14.45 -5.86 -23.33
C GLY A 776 14.62 -4.63 -24.25
N GLN A 777 14.98 -3.44 -23.74
CA GLN A 777 14.84 -2.22 -24.57
C GLN A 777 15.92 -2.16 -25.65
N SER A 778 15.56 -1.80 -26.88
CA SER A 778 16.48 -1.86 -28.04
C SER A 778 17.76 -1.02 -27.88
N ASN A 779 17.72 -0.01 -27.00
CA ASN A 779 18.84 0.86 -26.63
C ASN A 779 19.56 0.42 -25.33
N ARG A 780 19.12 -0.66 -24.68
CA ARG A 780 19.69 -1.20 -23.43
C ARG A 780 20.48 -2.50 -23.72
N PRO A 781 21.79 -2.54 -23.41
CA PRO A 781 22.58 -3.79 -23.44
C PRO A 781 21.96 -4.97 -22.68
N GLY A 782 22.09 -6.19 -23.23
CA GLY A 782 21.35 -7.38 -22.78
C GLY A 782 20.01 -7.60 -23.49
N ALA A 783 19.52 -6.59 -24.22
CA ALA A 783 18.38 -6.75 -25.11
C ALA A 783 18.70 -7.66 -26.29
N ALA A 784 17.67 -8.35 -26.77
CA ALA A 784 17.71 -9.10 -28.00
C ALA A 784 18.18 -8.21 -29.17
N GLY A 785 19.16 -8.72 -29.93
CA GLY A 785 19.70 -8.03 -31.10
C GLY A 785 18.61 -7.71 -32.14
N LYS A 786 18.90 -6.76 -33.02
CA LYS A 786 17.94 -6.24 -34.02
C LYS A 786 17.26 -7.35 -34.84
N ASP A 787 18.00 -8.38 -35.22
CA ASP A 787 17.47 -9.48 -36.03
C ASP A 787 16.47 -10.36 -35.25
N LEU A 788 16.80 -10.70 -34.00
CA LEU A 788 15.92 -11.50 -33.14
C LEU A 788 14.66 -10.71 -32.77
N ARG A 789 14.80 -9.41 -32.51
CA ARG A 789 13.68 -8.48 -32.33
C ARG A 789 12.76 -8.47 -33.54
N ARG A 790 13.31 -8.21 -34.74
CA ARG A 790 12.54 -8.19 -35.99
C ARG A 790 11.82 -9.52 -36.21
N ARG A 791 12.50 -10.66 -36.01
CA ARG A 791 11.88 -11.98 -36.15
C ARG A 791 10.71 -12.19 -35.18
N THR A 792 10.87 -11.75 -33.93
CA THR A 792 9.83 -11.85 -32.90
C THR A 792 8.57 -11.08 -33.31
N TYR A 793 8.74 -9.82 -33.71
CA TYR A 793 7.62 -8.97 -34.12
C TYR A 793 6.94 -9.45 -35.40
N LEU A 794 7.69 -9.95 -36.38
CA LEU A 794 7.12 -10.58 -37.59
C LEU A 794 6.32 -11.83 -37.26
N GLN A 795 6.82 -12.69 -36.38
CA GLN A 795 6.12 -13.91 -36.00
C GLN A 795 4.85 -13.58 -35.19
N LEU A 796 4.90 -12.60 -34.31
CA LEU A 796 3.73 -12.09 -33.60
C LEU A 796 2.66 -11.53 -34.55
N ALA A 797 3.07 -10.71 -35.52
CA ALA A 797 2.18 -10.18 -36.54
C ALA A 797 1.49 -11.31 -37.34
N ARG A 798 2.27 -12.30 -37.76
CA ARG A 798 1.78 -13.47 -38.51
C ARG A 798 0.78 -14.30 -37.70
N ALA A 799 1.14 -14.69 -36.47
CA ALA A 799 0.28 -15.50 -35.62
C ALA A 799 -1.04 -14.78 -35.31
N THR A 800 -0.97 -13.48 -34.98
CA THR A 800 -2.14 -12.67 -34.63
C THR A 800 -3.07 -12.47 -35.81
N ALA A 801 -2.54 -12.24 -37.01
CA ALA A 801 -3.34 -12.12 -38.21
C ALA A 801 -4.03 -13.43 -38.59
N LEU A 802 -3.34 -14.57 -38.50
CA LEU A 802 -3.95 -15.87 -38.74
C LEU A 802 -5.07 -16.14 -37.72
N TRP A 803 -4.82 -15.86 -36.44
CA TRP A 803 -5.84 -15.97 -35.40
C TRP A 803 -7.09 -15.14 -35.69
N ALA A 804 -6.93 -13.90 -36.18
CA ALA A 804 -8.04 -13.03 -36.55
C ALA A 804 -8.86 -13.57 -37.74
N LEU A 805 -8.20 -14.24 -38.69
CA LEU A 805 -8.78 -14.65 -39.96
C LEU A 805 -9.38 -16.06 -39.92
N THR A 806 -8.88 -16.94 -39.05
CA THR A 806 -9.29 -18.34 -39.01
C THR A 806 -10.25 -18.69 -37.87
N GLU A 807 -10.26 -17.92 -36.77
CA GLU A 807 -11.12 -18.22 -35.63
C GLU A 807 -12.42 -17.41 -35.61
N PRO A 808 -13.53 -17.98 -35.06
CA PRO A 808 -14.78 -17.26 -34.90
C PRO A 808 -14.61 -16.08 -33.94
N ALA A 809 -14.94 -14.88 -34.41
CA ALA A 809 -14.89 -13.66 -33.59
C ALA A 809 -15.91 -12.64 -34.12
N THR A 810 -16.36 -11.72 -33.26
CA THR A 810 -17.17 -10.58 -33.68
C THR A 810 -16.34 -9.65 -34.59
N PRO A 811 -16.98 -8.84 -35.46
CA PRO A 811 -16.27 -7.90 -36.32
C PRO A 811 -15.33 -6.97 -35.54
N ASP A 812 -15.75 -6.51 -34.35
CA ASP A 812 -14.94 -5.64 -33.50
C ASP A 812 -13.69 -6.35 -32.97
N VAL A 813 -13.83 -7.58 -32.47
CA VAL A 813 -12.70 -8.39 -31.98
C VAL A 813 -11.74 -8.74 -33.12
N ARG A 814 -12.27 -9.08 -34.29
CA ARG A 814 -11.46 -9.33 -35.50
C ARG A 814 -10.69 -8.08 -35.92
N GLY A 815 -11.35 -6.92 -35.92
CA GLY A 815 -10.73 -5.63 -36.21
C GLY A 815 -9.62 -5.28 -35.23
N ALA A 816 -9.84 -5.48 -33.93
CA ALA A 816 -8.83 -5.26 -32.89
C ALA A 816 -7.60 -6.17 -33.06
N ARG A 817 -7.81 -7.46 -33.36
CA ARG A 817 -6.71 -8.41 -33.62
C ARG A 817 -5.91 -8.04 -34.87
N LEU A 818 -6.57 -7.66 -35.97
CA LEU A 818 -5.89 -7.21 -37.19
C LEU A 818 -5.11 -5.91 -36.98
N ALA A 819 -5.66 -4.96 -36.21
CA ALA A 819 -4.94 -3.75 -35.82
C ALA A 819 -3.70 -4.09 -34.97
N SER A 820 -3.79 -5.08 -34.08
CA SER A 820 -2.65 -5.57 -33.30
C SER A 820 -1.57 -6.20 -34.19
N ALA A 821 -1.97 -7.03 -35.16
CA ALA A 821 -1.05 -7.62 -36.13
C ALA A 821 -0.33 -6.56 -36.99
N ALA A 822 -1.04 -5.52 -37.42
CA ALA A 822 -0.46 -4.42 -38.17
C ALA A 822 0.56 -3.62 -37.34
N ARG A 823 0.28 -3.38 -36.05
CA ARG A 823 1.23 -2.75 -35.13
C ARG A 823 2.50 -3.58 -34.96
N ALA A 824 2.36 -4.88 -34.68
CA ALA A 824 3.52 -5.76 -34.55
C ALA A 824 4.35 -5.82 -35.85
N TYR A 825 3.72 -5.69 -37.03
CA TYR A 825 4.43 -5.61 -38.30
C TYR A 825 5.20 -4.28 -38.45
N SER A 826 4.60 -3.15 -38.03
CA SER A 826 5.28 -1.84 -37.95
C SER A 826 6.50 -1.89 -37.02
N ASP A 827 6.34 -2.47 -35.82
CA ASP A 827 7.40 -2.62 -34.82
C ASP A 827 8.58 -3.47 -35.32
N ALA A 828 8.37 -4.32 -36.33
CA ALA A 828 9.43 -5.05 -37.02
C ALA A 828 10.29 -4.18 -37.96
N GLY A 829 9.93 -2.90 -38.14
CA GLY A 829 10.55 -1.95 -39.06
C GLY A 829 9.95 -1.93 -40.46
N GLU A 830 8.77 -2.53 -40.67
CA GLU A 830 8.10 -2.62 -41.97
C GLU A 830 7.10 -1.48 -42.15
N LYS A 831 7.20 -0.72 -43.24
CA LYS A 831 6.52 0.59 -43.37
C LYS A 831 5.11 0.55 -43.96
N ASP A 832 4.53 -0.62 -44.20
CA ASP A 832 3.24 -0.72 -44.90
C ASP A 832 2.38 -1.91 -44.45
N ALA A 833 1.22 -1.62 -43.86
CA ALA A 833 0.21 -2.63 -43.51
C ALA A 833 -0.42 -3.31 -44.74
N GLY A 834 -0.40 -2.66 -45.92
CA GLY A 834 -0.82 -3.25 -47.20
C GLY A 834 0.07 -4.42 -47.64
N SER A 835 1.35 -4.39 -47.23
CA SER A 835 2.31 -5.47 -47.44
C SER A 835 2.03 -6.68 -46.53
N LEU A 836 1.54 -6.47 -45.29
CA LEU A 836 1.07 -7.54 -44.41
C LEU A 836 -0.14 -8.28 -45.01
N VAL A 837 -1.12 -7.55 -45.58
CA VAL A 837 -2.27 -8.14 -46.28
C VAL A 837 -1.83 -8.96 -47.50
N THR A 838 -0.84 -8.48 -48.24
CA THR A 838 -0.26 -9.19 -49.41
C THR A 838 0.52 -10.43 -48.98
N ALA A 839 1.28 -10.37 -47.88
CA ALA A 839 1.98 -11.51 -47.29
C ALA A 839 1.01 -12.57 -46.74
N LEU A 840 -0.10 -12.15 -46.10
CA LEU A 840 -1.14 -13.04 -45.59
C LEU A 840 -1.94 -13.71 -46.71
N LYS A 841 -2.20 -13.01 -47.82
CA LYS A 841 -2.80 -13.59 -49.04
C LYS A 841 -2.01 -14.78 -49.59
N HIS A 842 -0.68 -14.77 -49.46
CA HIS A 842 0.15 -15.90 -49.88
C HIS A 842 0.10 -17.09 -48.90
N VAL A 843 -0.09 -16.83 -47.60
CA VAL A 843 -0.18 -17.88 -46.56
C VAL A 843 -1.56 -18.53 -46.54
N LEU A 844 -2.62 -17.76 -46.82
CA LEU A 844 -4.01 -18.23 -46.87
C LEU A 844 -4.39 -18.92 -48.20
N ALA A 845 -3.50 -18.90 -49.20
CA ALA A 845 -3.70 -19.59 -50.48
C ALA A 845 -3.39 -21.11 -50.43
N GLY A 846 -3.13 -21.68 -49.25
CA GLY A 846 -3.33 -23.11 -48.99
C GLY A 846 -4.83 -23.44 -48.97
N PRO A 847 -5.26 -24.71 -49.15
CA PRO A 847 -6.58 -25.04 -49.68
C PRO A 847 -7.70 -24.81 -48.64
N VAL A 848 -8.12 -23.55 -48.51
CA VAL A 848 -9.36 -23.15 -47.86
C VAL A 848 -10.07 -22.24 -48.87
N GLU A 849 -11.07 -22.79 -49.54
CA GLU A 849 -11.97 -22.00 -50.38
C GLU A 849 -12.70 -20.99 -49.49
N MET A 850 -12.35 -19.71 -49.61
CA MET A 850 -13.13 -18.60 -49.05
C MET A 850 -13.65 -17.73 -50.20
N GLY A 851 -14.97 -17.55 -50.24
CA GLY A 851 -15.67 -16.77 -51.24
C GLY A 851 -15.46 -15.26 -51.11
N ASP A 852 -15.51 -14.58 -52.26
CA ASP A 852 -15.13 -13.18 -52.52
C ASP A 852 -15.92 -12.07 -51.79
N SER A 853 -16.69 -12.34 -50.74
CA SER A 853 -17.53 -11.31 -50.09
C SER A 853 -17.00 -10.75 -48.76
N LEU A 854 -15.73 -10.97 -48.40
CA LEU A 854 -15.16 -10.58 -47.09
C LEU A 854 -13.83 -9.82 -47.15
N LEU A 855 -13.46 -9.27 -48.32
CA LEU A 855 -12.47 -8.19 -48.46
C LEU A 855 -13.19 -6.85 -48.57
#